data_AF-A0A2V5PUX2-F1
#
_entry.id   AF-A0A2V5PUX2-F1
#
_cell.length_a   1.000
_cell.length_b   1.000
_cell.length_c   1.000
_cell.angle_alpha   90.00
_cell.angle_beta   90.00
_cell.angle_gamma   90.00
#
_symmetry.space_group_name_H-M   'P 1'
#
loop_
_entity.id
_entity.type
_entity.pdbx_description
1 polymer ?
#
loop_
_entity_poly.entity_id
_entity_poly.type
_entity_poly.pdbx_seq_one_letter_code
_entity_poly.pdbx_strand_id
1 'polypeptide(L)'
;MRGAKLREGKALSILSSFMETSHDNATQQKSQRPHLLVVSHETTLSGAPIQLIHLAGWLRSRGWEIALVAPEDGPVLEPLRKSGVELIFEAQLLIDPAYAALRRLAARFDLVLANTVATWEAVQAAHLEQRPVVWYLHETQVGVELMKLIHMIEPSLGLADALIVPTKTTARIYQPLTRRPIQVVPYGIPDLGRTSPRPSDKRVTFVTTATYESRKGQDILLEAITRLDPDVREKGNFVMAGRPLETEFHEQLRVRSREFSNVRLLGPLEHQQSIDLLRDADVVVCPSRDETMPIFLLEGMGLGRALIATDVGGVSEWLHDGENALVVPSQDSAALAVAIERCIKDRELIHRLADRARETFERHFTLDRFGEQFEATLLEAVESRESSAQPGSYEEWAELYETPREFDRIALRQAIETFAQRPLFSILLPVYNPNLDWLTDAIDSVRRQIYENWELCIADDASTDQSVRPFLQEQAARDKRIKLVFRKENGHISACSNSALALATGEWCSLLDQDDTLAEHALALVAREVNEHPDAGLIYSDEDKIDLEGDRSNPFFKTDWNPELFLGQNYINHLGSYRTSLLREIGGFREGFEGSQDYDLALRCIERLQTHQVRHIPRILYHWRMVPGSLAEVRDAKPYAKDAARLALNSHLERTGIAARAELCPENVESHRVIFDVPEPRPRVAMIIAARNHGSHVSQSVESIRPYLDSRDEVIIATNGGGEDDLAALEKRGGIVLRDDFGSNLGRMNNVAAARATAEILLFLDAGLKPAGEEWLREMISQASRRDVGVVGARIWSTQGLLAQGGFILGLGGIVGVAHAGIPRGHAGFFNRSFLQRNCAAVSSDCLAVRAKVFRDLGGFEEKKLVENFQDLDFCLRAWDRGLQVVWTPYAELVASESGVFLAPLSGPDADYIRERWAVRLNEDPFYSPNLSLALPGLFGLAFPPRWLHARG
;
A
#
# COMPACT_ATOMS: atom_id res chain seq x y z
N MET A 1 -48.33 31.08 -2.30
CA MET A 1 -49.58 30.31 -2.17
C MET A 1 -49.24 28.82 -2.08
N ARG A 2 -49.51 28.24 -0.90
CA ARG A 2 -49.79 26.82 -0.56
C ARG A 2 -49.01 25.71 -1.26
N GLY A 3 -48.23 24.94 -0.48
CA GLY A 3 -47.98 23.54 -0.84
C GLY A 3 -46.74 22.81 -0.31
N ALA A 4 -45.98 23.33 0.67
CA ALA A 4 -44.96 22.54 1.36
C ALA A 4 -45.60 21.72 2.49
N LYS A 5 -45.41 20.39 2.51
CA LYS A 5 -45.34 19.53 3.71
C LYS A 5 -44.97 18.09 3.34
N LEU A 6 -44.10 17.51 4.17
CA LEU A 6 -43.72 16.09 4.30
C LEU A 6 -42.64 15.54 3.34
N ARG A 7 -41.38 15.89 3.60
CA ARG A 7 -40.21 15.01 3.39
C ARG A 7 -39.14 15.25 4.47
N GLU A 8 -39.52 15.11 5.73
CA GLU A 8 -38.60 14.81 6.83
C GLU A 8 -39.06 13.46 7.38
N GLY A 9 -38.19 12.43 7.31
CA GLY A 9 -38.51 11.08 7.78
C GLY A 9 -38.14 9.92 6.86
N LYS A 10 -37.10 10.02 6.01
CA LYS A 10 -36.58 8.89 5.22
C LYS A 10 -35.04 8.88 5.04
N ALA A 11 -34.30 9.32 6.06
CA ALA A 11 -32.84 9.14 6.11
C ALA A 11 -32.36 8.31 7.32
N LEU A 12 -33.27 7.86 8.19
CA LEU A 12 -32.97 7.08 9.39
C LEU A 12 -33.62 5.68 9.39
N SER A 13 -34.10 5.20 8.24
CA SER A 13 -34.62 3.82 8.08
C SER A 13 -33.88 2.99 7.02
N ILE A 14 -32.75 3.50 6.50
CA ILE A 14 -31.91 2.77 5.52
C ILE A 14 -30.70 2.12 6.21
N LEU A 15 -30.38 2.52 7.45
CA LEU A 15 -29.33 1.89 8.26
C LEU A 15 -29.84 0.80 9.22
N SER A 16 -31.16 0.59 9.31
CA SER A 16 -31.76 -0.51 10.11
C SER A 16 -32.34 -1.64 9.28
N SER A 17 -32.31 -1.57 7.94
CA SER A 17 -32.73 -2.67 7.05
C SER A 17 -31.55 -3.50 6.53
N PHE A 18 -30.34 -3.27 7.03
CA PHE A 18 -29.11 -3.99 6.64
C PHE A 18 -28.66 -5.04 7.67
N MET A 19 -29.49 -5.35 8.68
CA MET A 19 -29.16 -6.33 9.73
C MET A 19 -30.22 -7.41 9.99
N GLU A 20 -31.27 -7.52 9.17
CA GLU A 20 -32.24 -8.63 9.28
C GLU A 20 -32.58 -9.21 7.90
N THR A 21 -31.65 -9.94 7.29
CA THR A 21 -31.98 -11.03 6.36
C THR A 21 -30.92 -12.11 6.47
N SER A 22 -30.89 -12.79 7.61
CA SER A 22 -30.28 -14.11 7.75
C SER A 22 -31.28 -14.98 8.47
N HIS A 23 -31.61 -16.12 7.85
CA HIS A 23 -32.46 -17.20 8.37
C HIS A 23 -33.94 -17.08 8.00
N ASP A 24 -34.24 -17.32 6.73
CA ASP A 24 -35.21 -18.35 6.33
C ASP A 24 -35.28 -18.41 4.81
N ASN A 25 -34.56 -19.37 4.23
CA ASN A 25 -34.83 -19.92 2.89
C ASN A 25 -34.03 -21.21 2.70
N ALA A 26 -34.14 -22.13 3.66
CA ALA A 26 -33.98 -23.53 3.32
C ALA A 26 -35.22 -23.94 2.52
N THR A 27 -35.02 -24.66 1.41
CA THR A 27 -36.04 -25.27 0.54
C THR A 27 -36.64 -24.40 -0.58
N GLN A 28 -35.81 -24.00 -1.56
CA GLN A 28 -36.06 -24.14 -3.02
C GLN A 28 -35.04 -23.32 -3.83
N GLN A 29 -33.88 -23.89 -4.16
CA GLN A 29 -32.95 -23.27 -5.12
C GLN A 29 -32.70 -24.24 -6.26
N LYS A 30 -33.28 -23.95 -7.43
CA LYS A 30 -32.74 -24.47 -8.69
C LYS A 30 -31.34 -23.88 -8.84
N SER A 31 -30.35 -24.74 -8.99
CA SER A 31 -28.94 -24.42 -9.30
C SER A 31 -28.86 -23.31 -10.36
N GLN A 32 -28.54 -22.09 -9.93
CA GLN A 32 -28.14 -20.98 -10.79
C GLN A 32 -26.61 -20.93 -10.75
N ARG A 33 -25.96 -20.85 -11.92
CA ARG A 33 -24.49 -20.82 -12.00
C ARG A 33 -23.97 -19.48 -11.45
N PRO A 34 -22.77 -19.43 -10.83
CA PRO A 34 -22.20 -18.19 -10.30
C PRO A 34 -22.01 -17.12 -11.38
N HIS A 35 -22.13 -15.84 -11.00
CA HIS A 35 -21.81 -14.71 -11.85
C HIS A 35 -20.30 -14.45 -11.85
N LEU A 36 -19.69 -14.50 -13.03
CA LEU A 36 -18.24 -14.40 -13.23
C LEU A 36 -17.84 -13.01 -13.74
N LEU A 37 -16.95 -12.34 -13.01
CA LEU A 37 -16.21 -11.18 -13.49
C LEU A 37 -14.87 -11.61 -14.07
N VAL A 38 -14.62 -11.32 -15.33
CA VAL A 38 -13.33 -11.51 -15.98
C VAL A 38 -12.61 -10.18 -16.07
N VAL A 39 -11.39 -10.08 -15.54
CA VAL A 39 -10.56 -8.89 -15.61
C VAL A 39 -9.44 -9.10 -16.62
N SER A 40 -9.34 -8.23 -17.63
CA SER A 40 -8.26 -8.25 -18.62
C SER A 40 -7.56 -6.89 -18.73
N HIS A 41 -6.24 -6.91 -18.84
CA HIS A 41 -5.41 -5.70 -19.02
C HIS A 41 -5.35 -5.23 -20.48
N GLU A 42 -5.57 -6.14 -21.44
CA GLU A 42 -5.58 -5.84 -22.87
C GLU A 42 -6.80 -6.45 -23.58
N THR A 43 -7.12 -5.90 -24.76
CA THR A 43 -8.24 -6.33 -25.62
C THR A 43 -7.81 -6.64 -27.05
N THR A 44 -6.52 -6.97 -27.26
CA THR A 44 -5.95 -7.31 -28.57
C THR A 44 -6.14 -8.79 -28.94
N LEU A 45 -6.09 -9.16 -30.23
CA LEU A 45 -6.18 -10.56 -30.67
C LEU A 45 -4.83 -11.31 -30.51
N SER A 46 -4.27 -11.27 -29.30
CA SER A 46 -3.08 -12.04 -28.91
C SER A 46 -3.48 -13.41 -28.31
N GLY A 47 -2.51 -14.25 -27.98
CA GLY A 47 -2.78 -15.63 -27.54
C GLY A 47 -3.65 -15.74 -26.28
N ALA A 48 -3.40 -14.89 -25.27
CA ALA A 48 -4.14 -14.93 -24.01
C ALA A 48 -5.59 -14.44 -24.16
N PRO A 49 -5.89 -13.29 -24.79
CA PRO A 49 -7.25 -12.88 -25.07
C PRO A 49 -8.02 -13.83 -26.00
N ILE A 50 -7.35 -14.50 -26.95
CA ILE A 50 -8.00 -15.54 -27.78
C ILE A 50 -8.48 -16.72 -26.92
N GLN A 51 -7.65 -17.18 -25.98
CA GLN A 51 -8.06 -18.23 -25.03
C GLN A 51 -9.21 -17.77 -24.15
N LEU A 52 -9.21 -16.50 -23.74
CA LEU A 52 -10.31 -15.93 -22.99
C LEU A 52 -11.62 -15.89 -23.79
N ILE A 53 -11.57 -15.58 -25.10
CA ILE A 53 -12.74 -15.65 -25.99
C ILE A 53 -13.31 -17.07 -26.00
N HIS A 54 -12.45 -18.08 -26.19
CA HIS A 54 -12.89 -19.48 -26.24
C HIS A 54 -13.49 -19.93 -24.92
N LEU A 55 -12.85 -19.63 -23.80
CA LEU A 55 -13.35 -19.95 -22.47
C LEU A 55 -14.70 -19.27 -22.19
N ALA A 56 -14.79 -17.95 -22.39
CA ALA A 56 -16.01 -17.19 -22.10
C ALA A 56 -17.18 -17.64 -22.99
N GLY A 57 -16.92 -17.90 -24.28
CA GLY A 57 -17.93 -18.45 -25.20
C GLY A 57 -18.42 -19.84 -24.77
N TRP A 58 -17.51 -20.71 -24.35
CA TRP A 58 -17.85 -22.05 -23.87
C TRP A 58 -18.64 -22.01 -22.55
N LEU A 59 -18.20 -21.22 -21.56
CA LEU A 59 -18.90 -21.04 -20.29
C LEU A 59 -20.31 -20.45 -20.49
N ARG A 60 -20.46 -19.45 -21.38
CA ARG A 60 -21.77 -18.92 -21.76
C ARG A 60 -22.69 -20.00 -22.33
N SER A 61 -22.17 -20.89 -23.17
CA SER A 61 -22.94 -22.01 -23.71
C SER A 61 -23.42 -23.02 -22.64
N ARG A 62 -22.74 -23.06 -21.49
CA ARG A 62 -23.06 -23.88 -20.31
C ARG A 62 -23.94 -23.15 -19.27
N GLY A 63 -24.39 -21.93 -19.57
CA GLY A 63 -25.33 -21.17 -18.74
C GLY A 63 -24.68 -20.25 -17.69
N TRP A 64 -23.39 -19.96 -17.79
CA TRP A 64 -22.73 -18.97 -16.92
C TRP A 64 -23.15 -17.54 -17.28
N GLU A 65 -23.27 -16.68 -16.27
CA GLU A 65 -23.36 -15.23 -16.43
C GLU A 65 -21.97 -14.62 -16.33
N ILE A 66 -21.54 -13.88 -17.37
CA ILE A 66 -20.17 -13.41 -17.49
C ILE A 66 -20.15 -11.94 -17.89
N ALA A 67 -19.38 -11.15 -17.15
CA ALA A 67 -18.96 -9.81 -17.53
C ALA A 67 -17.45 -9.75 -17.69
N LEU A 68 -16.96 -9.07 -18.72
CA LEU A 68 -15.55 -8.74 -18.90
C LEU A 68 -15.33 -7.25 -18.64
N VAL A 69 -14.33 -6.93 -17.81
CA VAL A 69 -13.84 -5.58 -17.58
C VAL A 69 -12.44 -5.39 -18.17
N ALA A 70 -12.23 -4.27 -18.85
CA ALA A 70 -10.97 -3.88 -19.47
C ALA A 70 -10.78 -2.34 -19.44
N PRO A 71 -9.54 -1.83 -19.57
CA PRO A 71 -9.28 -0.40 -19.56
C PRO A 71 -9.80 0.33 -20.81
N GLU A 72 -9.81 -0.36 -21.96
CA GLU A 72 -10.18 0.23 -23.25
C GLU A 72 -10.82 -0.79 -24.22
N ASP A 73 -11.50 -0.27 -25.25
CA ASP A 73 -12.14 -1.06 -26.32
C ASP A 73 -11.10 -1.65 -27.28
N GLY A 74 -11.36 -2.84 -27.83
CA GLY A 74 -10.46 -3.54 -28.73
C GLY A 74 -11.09 -4.72 -29.48
N PRO A 75 -10.35 -5.33 -30.43
CA PRO A 75 -10.90 -6.31 -31.39
C PRO A 75 -11.42 -7.61 -30.77
N VAL A 76 -11.00 -7.97 -29.55
CA VAL A 76 -11.50 -9.15 -28.80
C VAL A 76 -12.98 -9.02 -28.41
N LEU A 77 -13.51 -7.80 -28.36
CA LEU A 77 -14.81 -7.52 -27.76
C LEU A 77 -15.99 -7.84 -28.68
N GLU A 78 -15.82 -7.77 -30.01
CA GLU A 78 -16.90 -8.12 -30.94
C GLU A 78 -17.28 -9.61 -30.87
N PRO A 79 -16.32 -10.58 -30.89
CA PRO A 79 -16.62 -11.98 -30.61
C PRO A 79 -17.31 -12.21 -29.26
N LEU A 80 -16.81 -11.59 -28.18
CA LEU A 80 -17.38 -11.73 -26.83
C LEU A 80 -18.82 -11.18 -26.74
N ARG A 81 -19.08 -10.03 -27.36
CA ARG A 81 -20.41 -9.43 -27.44
C ARG A 81 -21.38 -10.34 -28.20
N LYS A 82 -20.93 -10.99 -29.29
CA LYS A 82 -21.73 -11.98 -30.03
C LYS A 82 -22.03 -13.22 -29.20
N SER A 83 -21.13 -13.62 -28.30
CA SER A 83 -21.34 -14.68 -27.31
C SER A 83 -22.18 -14.24 -26.11
N GLY A 84 -22.66 -13.00 -26.09
CA GLY A 84 -23.53 -12.46 -25.05
C GLY A 84 -22.82 -12.03 -23.78
N VAL A 85 -21.48 -11.93 -23.75
CA VAL A 85 -20.73 -11.46 -22.56
C VAL A 85 -20.96 -9.96 -22.34
N GLU A 86 -21.23 -9.54 -21.09
CA GLU A 86 -21.35 -8.12 -20.73
C GLU A 86 -19.97 -7.46 -20.76
N LEU A 87 -19.86 -6.22 -21.23
CA LEU A 87 -18.60 -5.50 -21.34
C LEU A 87 -18.61 -4.23 -20.49
N ILE A 88 -17.60 -4.07 -19.63
CA ILE A 88 -17.41 -2.94 -18.73
C ILE A 88 -16.08 -2.26 -19.06
N PHE A 89 -16.07 -0.94 -19.18
CA PHE A 89 -14.87 -0.15 -19.43
C PHE A 89 -14.54 0.73 -18.24
N GLU A 90 -13.32 0.63 -17.73
CA GLU A 90 -12.85 1.41 -16.60
C GLU A 90 -11.40 1.87 -16.86
N ALA A 91 -11.22 3.14 -17.21
CA ALA A 91 -9.92 3.66 -17.61
C ALA A 91 -8.88 3.59 -16.47
N GLN A 92 -9.32 3.59 -15.21
CA GLN A 92 -8.44 3.51 -14.04
C GLN A 92 -8.26 2.09 -13.48
N LEU A 93 -8.70 1.07 -14.21
CA LEU A 93 -8.85 -0.31 -13.72
C LEU A 93 -7.59 -0.87 -13.04
N LEU A 94 -6.41 -0.62 -13.61
CA LEU A 94 -5.12 -1.18 -13.16
C LEU A 94 -4.13 -0.09 -12.68
N ILE A 95 -4.60 1.14 -12.48
CA ILE A 95 -3.76 2.27 -12.05
C ILE A 95 -4.27 2.95 -10.78
N ASP A 96 -5.39 2.49 -10.23
CA ASP A 96 -5.93 2.96 -8.96
C ASP A 96 -5.21 2.25 -7.77
N PRO A 97 -4.38 2.96 -6.99
CA PRO A 97 -3.61 2.36 -5.88
C PRO A 97 -4.49 1.88 -4.71
N ALA A 98 -5.76 2.30 -4.63
CA ALA A 98 -6.70 1.80 -3.63
C ALA A 98 -7.58 0.64 -4.13
N TYR A 99 -7.44 0.28 -5.41
CA TYR A 99 -8.28 -0.68 -6.13
C TYR A 99 -9.78 -0.41 -5.98
N ALA A 100 -10.19 0.83 -5.74
CA ALA A 100 -11.56 1.17 -5.37
C ALA A 100 -12.55 0.82 -6.50
N ALA A 101 -12.14 0.96 -7.76
CA ALA A 101 -12.95 0.51 -8.90
C ALA A 101 -13.07 -1.02 -8.95
N LEU A 102 -11.95 -1.74 -8.87
CA LEU A 102 -11.91 -3.20 -8.89
C LEU A 102 -12.68 -3.83 -7.72
N ARG A 103 -12.54 -3.30 -6.50
CA ARG A 103 -13.28 -3.76 -5.32
C ARG A 103 -14.78 -3.59 -5.49
N ARG A 104 -15.23 -2.41 -5.95
CA ARG A 104 -16.66 -2.17 -6.23
C ARG A 104 -17.21 -3.11 -7.31
N LEU A 105 -16.40 -3.43 -8.31
CA LEU A 105 -16.79 -4.39 -9.35
C LEU A 105 -16.84 -5.80 -8.76
N ALA A 106 -15.75 -6.29 -8.16
CA ALA A 106 -15.66 -7.62 -7.57
C ALA A 106 -16.82 -7.90 -6.60
N ALA A 107 -17.17 -6.95 -5.73
CA ALA A 107 -18.27 -7.09 -4.77
C ALA A 107 -19.65 -7.39 -5.40
N ARG A 108 -19.83 -7.15 -6.70
CA ARG A 108 -21.08 -7.40 -7.44
C ARG A 108 -21.16 -8.78 -8.08
N PHE A 109 -20.08 -9.55 -8.07
CA PHE A 109 -19.98 -10.86 -8.71
C PHE A 109 -19.68 -11.94 -7.67
N ASP A 110 -19.95 -13.19 -8.03
CA ASP A 110 -19.74 -14.34 -7.16
C ASP A 110 -18.30 -14.88 -7.24
N LEU A 111 -17.62 -14.62 -8.35
CA LEU A 111 -16.28 -15.13 -8.67
C LEU A 111 -15.55 -14.14 -9.58
N VAL A 112 -14.24 -14.01 -9.38
CA VAL A 112 -13.35 -13.19 -10.22
C VAL A 112 -12.34 -14.08 -10.94
N LEU A 113 -12.16 -13.87 -12.25
CA LEU A 113 -11.09 -14.44 -13.05
C LEU A 113 -10.13 -13.32 -13.45
N ALA A 114 -8.95 -13.29 -12.83
CA ALA A 114 -7.86 -12.42 -13.21
C ALA A 114 -7.12 -13.07 -14.40
N ASN A 115 -7.15 -12.44 -15.57
CA ASN A 115 -6.54 -12.98 -16.80
C ASN A 115 -5.18 -12.32 -17.04
N THR A 116 -4.11 -13.13 -17.04
CA THR A 116 -2.66 -12.79 -17.17
C THR A 116 -2.00 -12.28 -15.89
N VAL A 117 -0.67 -12.36 -15.83
CA VAL A 117 0.13 -11.83 -14.71
C VAL A 117 -0.04 -10.32 -14.48
N ALA A 118 -0.50 -9.58 -15.50
CA ALA A 118 -0.68 -8.12 -15.44
C ALA A 118 -1.97 -7.67 -14.72
N THR A 119 -2.83 -8.61 -14.28
CA THR A 119 -4.07 -8.29 -13.54
C THR A 119 -3.97 -8.68 -12.06
N TRP A 120 -2.79 -8.54 -11.47
CA TRP A 120 -2.54 -8.91 -10.07
C TRP A 120 -3.37 -8.06 -9.08
N GLU A 121 -3.70 -6.82 -9.44
CA GLU A 121 -4.57 -5.90 -8.68
C GLU A 121 -5.97 -6.49 -8.49
N ALA A 122 -6.48 -7.20 -9.51
CA ALA A 122 -7.78 -7.86 -9.45
C ALA A 122 -7.81 -8.97 -8.40
N VAL A 123 -6.68 -9.68 -8.23
CA VAL A 123 -6.54 -10.72 -7.20
C VAL A 123 -6.62 -10.12 -5.82
N GLN A 124 -5.88 -9.04 -5.56
CA GLN A 124 -5.94 -8.35 -4.27
C GLN A 124 -7.32 -7.76 -3.98
N ALA A 125 -7.93 -7.11 -4.98
CA ALA A 125 -9.25 -6.52 -4.83
C ALA A 125 -10.33 -7.57 -4.52
N ALA A 126 -10.32 -8.70 -5.24
CA ALA A 126 -11.27 -9.79 -5.00
C ALA A 126 -11.06 -10.42 -3.62
N HIS A 127 -9.81 -10.68 -3.22
CA HIS A 127 -9.47 -11.21 -1.91
C HIS A 127 -10.00 -10.33 -0.77
N LEU A 128 -9.80 -9.01 -0.87
CA LEU A 128 -10.28 -8.02 0.11
C LEU A 128 -11.81 -7.92 0.17
N GLU A 129 -12.50 -8.13 -0.96
CA GLU A 129 -13.96 -8.18 -1.03
C GLU A 129 -14.54 -9.56 -0.69
N GLN A 130 -13.68 -10.48 -0.20
CA GLN A 130 -14.06 -11.86 0.15
C GLN A 130 -14.71 -12.60 -1.04
N ARG A 131 -14.28 -12.28 -2.26
CA ARG A 131 -14.74 -12.94 -3.48
C ARG A 131 -13.73 -13.99 -3.90
N PRO A 132 -14.17 -15.23 -4.18
CA PRO A 132 -13.28 -16.22 -4.73
C PRO A 132 -12.63 -15.68 -6.00
N VAL A 133 -11.33 -15.92 -6.15
CA VAL A 133 -10.55 -15.43 -7.28
C VAL A 133 -9.63 -16.49 -7.84
N VAL A 134 -9.75 -16.71 -9.14
CA VAL A 134 -8.88 -17.57 -9.93
C VAL A 134 -7.96 -16.70 -10.75
N TRP A 135 -6.66 -16.97 -10.70
CA TRP A 135 -5.68 -16.26 -11.49
C TRP A 135 -5.15 -17.16 -12.61
N TYR A 136 -5.42 -16.75 -13.85
CA TYR A 136 -5.00 -17.46 -15.05
C TYR A 136 -3.72 -16.84 -15.63
N LEU A 137 -2.60 -17.53 -15.45
CA LEU A 137 -1.27 -17.05 -15.78
C LEU A 137 -0.80 -17.66 -17.10
N HIS A 138 -0.44 -16.81 -18.07
CA HIS A 138 -0.01 -17.24 -19.41
C HIS A 138 1.50 -17.12 -19.62
N GLU A 139 2.14 -16.23 -18.87
CA GLU A 139 3.51 -15.78 -19.10
C GLU A 139 4.53 -16.77 -18.55
N THR A 140 5.60 -17.08 -19.29
CA THR A 140 6.73 -17.90 -18.84
C THR A 140 7.77 -17.04 -18.12
N GLN A 141 8.97 -16.89 -18.70
CA GLN A 141 10.06 -16.11 -18.11
C GLN A 141 9.72 -14.62 -18.03
N VAL A 142 8.94 -14.11 -18.99
CA VAL A 142 8.48 -12.71 -19.00
C VAL A 142 7.70 -12.35 -17.73
N GLY A 143 6.90 -13.29 -17.19
CA GLY A 143 6.18 -13.07 -15.93
C GLY A 143 7.11 -12.91 -14.74
N VAL A 144 8.22 -13.66 -14.71
CA VAL A 144 9.27 -13.51 -13.68
C VAL A 144 9.97 -12.16 -13.82
N GLU A 145 10.27 -11.71 -15.03
CA GLU A 145 10.85 -10.37 -15.22
C GLU A 145 9.89 -9.27 -14.79
N LEU A 146 8.58 -9.42 -15.03
CA LEU A 146 7.56 -8.50 -14.54
C LEU A 146 7.49 -8.47 -13.01
N MET A 147 7.63 -9.61 -12.32
CA MET A 147 7.68 -9.65 -10.86
C MET A 147 8.88 -8.89 -10.28
N LYS A 148 10.02 -8.90 -10.97
CA LYS A 148 11.19 -8.09 -10.55
C LYS A 148 10.93 -6.59 -10.65
N LEU A 149 10.08 -6.18 -11.59
CA LEU A 149 9.71 -4.78 -11.81
C LEU A 149 8.51 -4.36 -10.93
N ILE A 150 7.59 -5.28 -10.67
CA ILE A 150 6.35 -5.06 -9.95
C ILE A 150 6.30 -6.05 -8.78
N HIS A 151 6.84 -5.61 -7.65
CA HIS A 151 6.98 -6.39 -6.41
C HIS A 151 5.65 -6.91 -5.84
N MET A 152 4.52 -6.38 -6.31
CA MET A 152 3.17 -6.78 -5.87
C MET A 152 2.64 -8.06 -6.51
N ILE A 153 3.22 -8.49 -7.63
CA ILE A 153 2.75 -9.67 -8.37
C ILE A 153 2.98 -10.93 -7.53
N GLU A 154 4.18 -11.11 -6.97
CA GLU A 154 4.53 -12.32 -6.21
C GLU A 154 3.68 -12.49 -4.93
N PRO A 155 3.45 -11.45 -4.10
CA PRO A 155 2.50 -11.54 -2.98
C PRO A 155 1.08 -11.95 -3.40
N SER A 156 0.63 -11.49 -4.56
CA SER A 156 -0.72 -11.79 -5.04
C SER A 156 -0.92 -13.27 -5.38
N LEU A 157 0.14 -14.04 -5.62
CA LEU A 157 0.04 -15.47 -5.93
C LEU A 157 -0.53 -16.28 -4.75
N GLY A 158 -0.26 -15.87 -3.51
CA GLY A 158 -0.78 -16.53 -2.31
C GLY A 158 -2.25 -16.21 -2.01
N LEU A 159 -2.72 -15.07 -2.53
CA LEU A 159 -4.07 -14.54 -2.33
C LEU A 159 -5.10 -15.16 -3.27
N ALA A 160 -4.66 -15.70 -4.41
CA ALA A 160 -5.54 -16.42 -5.32
C ALA A 160 -6.05 -17.73 -4.68
N ASP A 161 -7.34 -18.01 -4.85
CA ASP A 161 -7.94 -19.26 -4.36
C ASP A 161 -7.56 -20.44 -5.26
N ALA A 162 -7.37 -20.17 -6.56
CA ALA A 162 -6.74 -21.10 -7.49
C ALA A 162 -5.83 -20.38 -8.50
N LEU A 163 -4.74 -21.06 -8.86
CA LEU A 163 -3.82 -20.63 -9.91
C LEU A 163 -3.94 -21.60 -11.08
N ILE A 164 -4.20 -21.08 -12.27
CA ILE A 164 -4.26 -21.87 -13.51
C ILE A 164 -3.10 -21.45 -14.41
N VAL A 165 -2.39 -22.44 -14.93
CA VAL A 165 -1.38 -22.26 -15.98
C VAL A 165 -1.63 -23.25 -17.12
N PRO A 166 -1.22 -22.95 -18.35
CA PRO A 166 -1.47 -23.83 -19.49
C PRO A 166 -0.52 -25.01 -19.61
N THR A 167 0.67 -24.96 -19.00
CA THR A 167 1.72 -25.97 -19.21
C THR A 167 2.47 -26.27 -17.92
N LYS A 168 3.03 -27.48 -17.80
CA LYS A 168 3.88 -27.87 -16.66
C LYS A 168 5.15 -27.03 -16.61
N THR A 169 5.65 -26.57 -17.75
CA THR A 169 6.80 -25.66 -17.78
C THR A 169 6.46 -24.35 -17.08
N THR A 170 5.30 -23.78 -17.35
CA THR A 170 4.82 -22.56 -16.64
C THR A 170 4.62 -22.87 -15.16
N ALA A 171 4.01 -24.00 -14.81
CA ALA A 171 3.85 -24.40 -13.40
C ALA A 171 5.18 -24.46 -12.63
N ARG A 172 6.24 -25.00 -13.24
CA ARG A 172 7.58 -25.07 -12.61
C ARG A 172 8.19 -23.70 -12.34
N ILE A 173 7.81 -22.68 -13.11
CA ILE A 173 8.28 -21.30 -12.92
C ILE A 173 7.62 -20.67 -11.69
N TYR A 174 6.29 -20.79 -11.57
CA TYR A 174 5.54 -20.11 -10.50
C TYR A 174 5.42 -20.93 -9.21
N GLN A 175 5.48 -22.26 -9.27
CA GLN A 175 5.28 -23.11 -8.09
C GLN A 175 6.28 -22.83 -6.96
N PRO A 176 7.57 -22.52 -7.21
CA PRO A 176 8.49 -22.13 -6.14
C PRO A 176 8.13 -20.81 -5.46
N LEU A 177 7.29 -19.97 -6.08
CA LEU A 177 6.92 -18.64 -5.61
C LEU A 177 5.62 -18.62 -4.78
N THR A 178 4.92 -19.76 -4.68
CA THR A 178 3.65 -19.85 -3.97
C THR A 178 3.45 -21.22 -3.35
N ARG A 179 2.85 -21.25 -2.15
CA ARG A 179 2.41 -22.50 -1.49
C ARG A 179 1.10 -23.03 -2.08
N ARG A 180 0.39 -22.24 -2.88
CA ARG A 180 -0.85 -22.66 -3.53
C ARG A 180 -0.55 -23.70 -4.62
N PRO A 181 -1.33 -24.79 -4.72
CA PRO A 181 -1.18 -25.72 -5.82
C PRO A 181 -1.56 -25.03 -7.13
N ILE A 182 -0.72 -25.21 -8.16
CA ILE A 182 -0.99 -24.69 -9.50
C ILE A 182 -1.64 -25.78 -10.35
N GLN A 183 -2.82 -25.50 -10.89
CA GLN A 183 -3.52 -26.39 -11.81
C GLN A 183 -3.03 -26.18 -13.24
N VAL A 184 -2.62 -27.26 -13.91
CA VAL A 184 -2.23 -27.23 -15.32
C VAL A 184 -3.44 -27.55 -16.18
N VAL A 185 -3.95 -26.54 -16.88
CA VAL A 185 -5.11 -26.65 -17.79
C VAL A 185 -4.65 -26.27 -19.20
N PRO A 186 -4.31 -27.26 -20.06
CA PRO A 186 -3.85 -27.00 -21.42
C PRO A 186 -4.86 -26.17 -22.22
N TYR A 187 -4.37 -25.27 -23.06
CA TYR A 187 -5.22 -24.45 -23.93
C TYR A 187 -6.21 -25.29 -24.74
N GLY A 188 -7.35 -24.70 -25.07
CA GLY A 188 -8.36 -25.31 -25.93
C GLY A 188 -8.78 -24.37 -27.04
N ILE A 189 -8.99 -24.93 -28.23
CA ILE A 189 -9.61 -24.19 -29.34
C ILE A 189 -10.73 -25.02 -29.97
N PRO A 190 -11.70 -24.37 -30.65
CA PRO A 190 -12.68 -25.06 -31.48
C PRO A 190 -11.99 -25.94 -32.53
N ASP A 191 -12.59 -27.09 -32.82
CA ASP A 191 -12.11 -27.95 -33.90
C ASP A 191 -12.35 -27.27 -35.27
N LEU A 192 -11.26 -26.95 -35.97
CA LEU A 192 -11.28 -26.28 -37.28
C LEU A 192 -11.59 -27.23 -38.45
N GLY A 193 -11.71 -28.53 -38.17
CA GLY A 193 -11.95 -29.61 -39.12
C GLY A 193 -10.68 -30.01 -39.89
N ARG A 194 -10.42 -31.31 -39.96
CA ARG A 194 -9.28 -31.85 -40.70
C ARG A 194 -9.37 -31.48 -42.17
N THR A 195 -8.22 -31.11 -42.71
CA THR A 195 -8.07 -30.73 -44.11
C THR A 195 -7.50 -31.89 -44.93
N SER A 196 -7.86 -31.98 -46.21
CA SER A 196 -7.29 -32.99 -47.10
C SER A 196 -5.82 -32.65 -47.42
N PRO A 197 -4.94 -33.67 -47.54
CA PRO A 197 -3.57 -33.47 -48.00
C PRO A 197 -3.53 -32.79 -49.37
N ARG A 198 -2.55 -31.89 -49.59
CA ARG A 198 -2.33 -31.29 -50.90
C ARG A 198 -1.69 -32.31 -51.86
N PRO A 199 -1.98 -32.24 -53.18
CA PRO A 199 -1.33 -33.09 -54.18
C PRO A 199 0.20 -32.93 -54.17
N SER A 200 0.92 -34.03 -54.42
CA SER A 200 2.39 -34.14 -54.29
C SER A 200 3.20 -33.40 -55.37
N ASP A 201 2.55 -32.88 -56.41
CA ASP A 201 3.16 -32.17 -57.54
C ASP A 201 3.43 -30.67 -57.27
N LYS A 202 2.99 -30.13 -56.13
CA LYS A 202 3.24 -28.75 -55.71
C LYS A 202 4.48 -28.62 -54.82
N ARG A 203 5.05 -27.40 -54.75
CA ARG A 203 6.09 -27.03 -53.77
C ARG A 203 5.58 -27.24 -52.33
N VAL A 204 6.48 -27.59 -51.41
CA VAL A 204 6.14 -27.75 -49.99
C VAL A 204 5.90 -26.37 -49.39
N THR A 205 4.71 -26.11 -48.84
CA THR A 205 4.38 -24.80 -48.27
C THR A 205 4.58 -24.78 -46.76
N PHE A 206 5.50 -23.92 -46.29
CA PHE A 206 5.82 -23.68 -44.89
C PHE A 206 5.19 -22.36 -44.43
N VAL A 207 4.47 -22.38 -43.31
CA VAL A 207 3.75 -21.20 -42.79
C VAL A 207 4.11 -20.91 -41.35
N THR A 208 4.36 -19.63 -41.03
CA THR A 208 4.49 -19.11 -39.65
C THR A 208 3.53 -17.94 -39.47
N THR A 209 2.59 -18.05 -38.52
CA THR A 209 1.63 -16.99 -38.19
C THR A 209 1.89 -16.48 -36.77
N ALA A 210 2.66 -15.41 -36.65
CA ALA A 210 3.06 -14.83 -35.37
C ALA A 210 3.42 -13.34 -35.54
N THR A 211 3.27 -12.55 -34.47
CA THR A 211 3.76 -11.17 -34.39
C THR A 211 5.23 -11.06 -34.78
N TYR A 212 5.61 -10.01 -35.50
CA TYR A 212 7.02 -9.75 -35.81
C TYR A 212 7.68 -9.08 -34.60
N GLU A 213 8.43 -9.87 -33.85
CA GLU A 213 9.21 -9.51 -32.65
C GLU A 213 10.36 -10.53 -32.51
N SER A 214 11.50 -10.11 -31.95
CA SER A 214 12.67 -10.97 -31.78
C SER A 214 12.35 -12.30 -31.09
N ARG A 215 11.44 -12.27 -30.10
CA ARG A 215 11.01 -13.46 -29.36
C ARG A 215 10.42 -14.57 -30.25
N LYS A 216 9.77 -14.22 -31.38
CA LYS A 216 9.09 -15.17 -32.28
C LYS A 216 10.00 -15.79 -33.34
N GLY A 217 11.27 -15.37 -33.42
CA GLY A 217 12.32 -16.13 -34.11
C GLY A 217 12.23 -16.21 -35.64
N GLN A 218 11.47 -15.34 -36.30
CA GLN A 218 11.36 -15.37 -37.77
C GLN A 218 12.70 -15.10 -38.48
N ASP A 219 13.63 -14.43 -37.81
CA ASP A 219 15.01 -14.24 -38.26
C ASP A 219 15.81 -15.55 -38.31
N ILE A 220 15.58 -16.45 -37.35
CA ILE A 220 16.17 -17.79 -37.31
C ILE A 220 15.64 -18.63 -38.47
N LEU A 221 14.34 -18.53 -38.77
CA LEU A 221 13.74 -19.20 -39.93
C LEU A 221 14.33 -18.69 -41.25
N LEU A 222 14.52 -17.38 -41.42
CA LEU A 222 15.20 -16.83 -42.60
C LEU A 222 16.65 -17.33 -42.71
N GLU A 223 17.37 -17.42 -41.59
CA GLU A 223 18.73 -17.97 -41.59
C GLU A 223 18.74 -19.46 -41.95
N ALA A 224 17.79 -20.26 -41.46
CA ALA A 224 17.63 -21.65 -41.83
C ALA A 224 17.36 -21.81 -43.34
N ILE A 225 16.50 -20.96 -43.92
CA ILE A 225 16.23 -20.93 -45.37
C ILE A 225 17.51 -20.59 -46.15
N THR A 226 18.35 -19.69 -45.62
CA THR A 226 19.63 -19.32 -46.24
C THR A 226 20.58 -20.51 -46.32
N ARG A 227 20.56 -21.39 -45.31
CA ARG A 227 21.43 -22.57 -45.19
C ARG A 227 21.02 -23.76 -46.07
N LEU A 228 19.80 -23.77 -46.61
CA LEU A 228 19.34 -24.84 -47.50
C LEU A 228 20.11 -24.84 -48.82
N ASP A 229 20.39 -26.03 -49.34
CA ASP A 229 20.87 -26.22 -50.71
C ASP A 229 19.91 -25.53 -51.71
N PRO A 230 20.40 -24.78 -52.72
CA PRO A 230 19.55 -24.05 -53.65
C PRO A 230 18.46 -24.90 -54.33
N ASP A 231 18.79 -26.13 -54.75
CA ASP A 231 17.84 -27.02 -55.45
C ASP A 231 16.76 -27.57 -54.51
N VAL A 232 17.09 -27.72 -53.23
CA VAL A 232 16.14 -28.08 -52.17
C VAL A 232 15.27 -26.86 -51.83
N ARG A 233 15.90 -25.69 -51.65
CA ARG A 233 15.24 -24.44 -51.28
C ARG A 233 14.16 -24.07 -52.28
N GLU A 234 14.40 -24.18 -53.58
CA GLU A 234 13.43 -23.84 -54.63
C GLU A 234 12.16 -24.73 -54.62
N LYS A 235 12.22 -25.90 -53.99
CA LYS A 235 11.06 -26.80 -53.81
C LYS A 235 10.19 -26.42 -52.61
N GLY A 236 10.65 -25.50 -51.76
CA GLY A 236 9.89 -24.90 -50.67
C GLY A 236 9.21 -23.58 -51.07
N ASN A 237 8.10 -23.27 -50.42
CA ASN A 237 7.44 -21.97 -50.43
C ASN A 237 7.21 -21.53 -48.98
N PHE A 238 7.75 -20.39 -48.57
CA PHE A 238 7.75 -19.93 -47.18
C PHE A 238 6.89 -18.69 -47.03
N VAL A 239 5.93 -18.73 -46.11
CA VAL A 239 5.04 -17.60 -45.82
C VAL A 239 5.09 -17.29 -44.34
N MET A 240 5.43 -16.06 -43.99
CA MET A 240 5.37 -15.56 -42.61
C MET A 240 4.36 -14.42 -42.57
N ALA A 241 3.40 -14.47 -41.66
CA ALA A 241 2.34 -13.48 -41.55
C ALA A 241 2.18 -13.01 -40.10
N GLY A 242 2.03 -11.69 -39.91
CA GLY A 242 1.86 -11.14 -38.58
C GLY A 242 1.77 -9.62 -38.50
N ARG A 243 1.35 -9.13 -37.33
CA ARG A 243 1.43 -7.71 -36.99
C ARG A 243 2.86 -7.36 -36.57
N PRO A 244 3.47 -6.27 -37.11
CA PRO A 244 4.73 -5.76 -36.60
C PRO A 244 4.57 -5.23 -35.17
N LEU A 245 5.25 -5.86 -34.21
CA LEU A 245 5.33 -5.38 -32.83
C LEU A 245 6.66 -4.65 -32.61
N GLU A 246 7.75 -5.17 -33.19
CA GLU A 246 9.05 -4.51 -33.27
C GLU A 246 9.31 -4.03 -34.71
N THR A 247 9.21 -2.72 -34.92
CA THR A 247 9.29 -2.12 -36.28
C THR A 247 10.66 -2.36 -36.93
N GLU A 248 11.75 -2.18 -36.17
CA GLU A 248 13.11 -2.38 -36.68
C GLU A 248 13.37 -3.85 -37.06
N PHE A 249 12.97 -4.78 -36.19
CA PHE A 249 13.06 -6.21 -36.45
C PHE A 249 12.30 -6.61 -37.72
N HIS A 250 11.06 -6.14 -37.87
CA HIS A 250 10.26 -6.40 -39.07
C HIS A 250 10.90 -5.86 -40.35
N GLU A 251 11.48 -4.65 -40.32
CA GLU A 251 12.18 -4.09 -41.48
C GLU A 251 13.44 -4.90 -41.86
N GLN A 252 14.20 -5.39 -40.87
CA GLN A 252 15.34 -6.28 -41.12
C GLN A 252 14.90 -7.57 -41.82
N LEU A 253 13.82 -8.20 -41.37
CA LEU A 253 13.23 -9.37 -42.04
C LEU A 253 12.78 -9.04 -43.47
N ARG A 254 12.14 -7.90 -43.67
CA ARG A 254 11.64 -7.44 -44.99
C ARG A 254 12.75 -7.22 -45.99
N VAL A 255 13.89 -6.68 -45.57
CA VAL A 255 15.06 -6.53 -46.44
C VAL A 255 15.66 -7.89 -46.80
N ARG A 256 15.93 -8.74 -45.80
CA ARG A 256 16.55 -10.06 -46.01
C ARG A 256 15.69 -11.01 -46.84
N SER A 257 14.38 -11.02 -46.61
CA SER A 257 13.45 -11.88 -47.37
C SER A 257 13.44 -11.62 -48.89
N ARG A 258 13.84 -10.42 -49.35
CA ARG A 258 13.93 -10.08 -50.79
C ARG A 258 15.03 -10.85 -51.53
N GLU A 259 15.96 -11.45 -50.81
CA GLU A 259 16.99 -12.32 -51.38
C GLU A 259 16.40 -13.62 -51.94
N PHE A 260 15.16 -13.96 -51.57
CA PHE A 260 14.51 -15.22 -51.92
C PHE A 260 13.21 -14.98 -52.69
N SER A 261 13.08 -15.57 -53.88
CA SER A 261 11.85 -15.46 -54.69
C SER A 261 10.68 -16.31 -54.16
N ASN A 262 10.93 -17.19 -53.19
CA ASN A 262 9.97 -18.13 -52.60
C ASN A 262 9.70 -17.88 -51.11
N VAL A 263 10.05 -16.68 -50.60
CA VAL A 263 9.72 -16.22 -49.24
C VAL A 263 8.77 -15.03 -49.35
N ARG A 264 7.67 -15.06 -48.60
CA ARG A 264 6.68 -13.98 -48.54
C ARG A 264 6.43 -13.56 -47.10
N LEU A 265 6.56 -12.26 -46.85
CA LEU A 265 6.11 -11.64 -45.60
C LEU A 265 4.75 -10.97 -45.85
N LEU A 266 3.76 -11.31 -45.04
CA LEU A 266 2.42 -10.74 -45.08
C LEU A 266 2.20 -9.87 -43.83
N GLY A 267 1.45 -8.78 -44.00
CA GLY A 267 1.08 -7.92 -42.87
C GLY A 267 0.07 -8.57 -41.90
N PRO A 268 -0.54 -7.76 -41.02
CA PRO A 268 -1.58 -8.24 -40.12
C PRO A 268 -2.71 -8.92 -40.91
N LEU A 269 -3.13 -10.10 -40.45
CA LEU A 269 -4.26 -10.86 -41.01
C LEU A 269 -5.40 -10.90 -39.99
N GLU A 270 -6.64 -10.91 -40.47
CA GLU A 270 -7.78 -11.29 -39.65
C GLU A 270 -7.66 -12.78 -39.25
N HIS A 271 -8.26 -13.16 -38.13
CA HIS A 271 -8.15 -14.53 -37.59
C HIS A 271 -8.58 -15.60 -38.61
N GLN A 272 -9.68 -15.37 -39.34
CA GLN A 272 -10.13 -16.30 -40.39
C GLN A 272 -9.11 -16.42 -41.55
N GLN A 273 -8.48 -15.32 -41.95
CA GLN A 273 -7.45 -15.32 -42.99
C GLN A 273 -6.19 -16.07 -42.54
N SER A 274 -5.86 -15.99 -41.24
CA SER A 274 -4.78 -16.79 -40.64
C SER A 274 -5.10 -18.29 -40.69
N ILE A 275 -6.32 -18.68 -40.31
CA ILE A 275 -6.79 -20.07 -40.41
C ILE A 275 -6.75 -20.56 -41.86
N ASP A 276 -7.19 -19.74 -42.82
CA ASP A 276 -7.17 -20.10 -44.24
C ASP A 276 -5.74 -20.28 -44.76
N LEU A 277 -4.79 -19.45 -44.28
CA LEU A 277 -3.38 -19.60 -44.59
C LEU A 277 -2.79 -20.91 -44.03
N LEU A 278 -3.12 -21.26 -42.78
CA LEU A 278 -2.72 -22.54 -42.17
C LEU A 278 -3.39 -23.74 -42.86
N ARG A 279 -4.65 -23.57 -43.30
CA ARG A 279 -5.39 -24.54 -44.11
C ARG A 279 -4.73 -24.75 -45.46
N ASP A 280 -3.91 -23.82 -45.93
CA ASP A 280 -3.14 -23.93 -47.15
C ASP A 280 -1.67 -24.36 -46.94
N ALA A 281 -1.22 -24.53 -45.70
CA ALA A 281 0.11 -25.00 -45.38
C ALA A 281 0.25 -26.52 -45.62
N ASP A 282 1.47 -26.98 -45.95
CA ASP A 282 1.85 -28.38 -45.75
C ASP A 282 2.48 -28.57 -44.36
N VAL A 283 3.27 -27.59 -43.94
CA VAL A 283 4.02 -27.59 -42.69
C VAL A 283 3.85 -26.24 -41.99
N VAL A 284 3.53 -26.25 -40.70
CA VAL A 284 3.52 -25.07 -39.84
C VAL A 284 4.84 -25.00 -39.09
N VAL A 285 5.49 -23.84 -39.08
CA VAL A 285 6.82 -23.64 -38.49
C VAL A 285 6.74 -22.65 -37.33
N CYS A 286 7.21 -23.07 -36.16
CA CYS A 286 7.38 -22.24 -34.97
C CYS A 286 8.87 -22.12 -34.61
N PRO A 287 9.56 -21.05 -35.03
CA PRO A 287 10.99 -20.86 -34.77
C PRO A 287 11.27 -20.07 -33.47
N SER A 288 10.29 -19.96 -32.58
CA SER A 288 10.32 -19.04 -31.42
C SER A 288 11.47 -19.30 -30.45
N ARG A 289 11.91 -18.24 -29.78
CA ARG A 289 12.91 -18.28 -28.69
C ARG A 289 12.27 -18.60 -27.34
N ASP A 290 11.02 -18.20 -27.15
CA ASP A 290 10.22 -18.42 -25.93
C ASP A 290 8.73 -18.49 -26.27
N GLU A 291 8.05 -19.53 -25.78
CA GLU A 291 6.61 -19.75 -25.96
C GLU A 291 6.01 -20.51 -24.78
N THR A 292 4.77 -20.18 -24.44
CA THR A 292 3.97 -20.99 -23.53
C THR A 292 3.42 -22.21 -24.25
N MET A 293 2.41 -22.02 -25.10
CA MET A 293 1.94 -22.98 -26.09
C MET A 293 1.24 -22.16 -27.19
N PRO A 294 1.86 -21.95 -28.36
CA PRO A 294 1.35 -20.98 -29.31
C PRO A 294 0.07 -21.48 -29.98
N ILE A 295 -0.96 -20.64 -29.99
CA ILE A 295 -2.30 -20.98 -30.51
C ILE A 295 -2.25 -21.44 -31.97
N PHE A 296 -1.40 -20.84 -32.80
CA PHE A 296 -1.28 -21.24 -34.20
C PHE A 296 -0.72 -22.66 -34.41
N LEU A 297 0.03 -23.21 -33.44
CA LEU A 297 0.39 -24.63 -33.48
C LEU A 297 -0.83 -25.51 -33.16
N LEU A 298 -1.70 -25.09 -32.23
CA LEU A 298 -2.97 -25.79 -31.97
C LEU A 298 -3.87 -25.78 -33.21
N GLU A 299 -3.98 -24.63 -33.88
CA GLU A 299 -4.72 -24.49 -35.14
C GLU A 299 -4.13 -25.39 -36.22
N GLY A 300 -2.81 -25.43 -36.37
CA GLY A 300 -2.10 -26.33 -37.27
C GLY A 300 -2.37 -27.81 -36.98
N MET A 301 -2.30 -28.22 -35.71
CA MET A 301 -2.64 -29.59 -35.30
C MET A 301 -4.12 -29.91 -35.59
N GLY A 302 -5.02 -28.99 -35.28
CA GLY A 302 -6.45 -29.13 -35.55
C GLY A 302 -6.75 -29.29 -37.04
N LEU A 303 -6.07 -28.55 -37.91
CA LEU A 303 -6.24 -28.70 -39.36
C LEU A 303 -5.59 -29.98 -39.91
N GLY A 304 -4.76 -30.66 -39.11
CA GLY A 304 -3.97 -31.82 -39.53
C GLY A 304 -2.79 -31.41 -40.41
N ARG A 305 -1.99 -30.45 -39.94
CA ARG A 305 -0.75 -30.00 -40.59
C ARG A 305 0.47 -30.54 -39.87
N ALA A 306 1.52 -30.87 -40.63
CA ALA A 306 2.79 -31.26 -40.04
C ALA A 306 3.42 -30.05 -39.35
N LEU A 307 4.16 -30.27 -38.27
CA LEU A 307 4.76 -29.19 -37.49
C LEU A 307 6.28 -29.31 -37.48
N ILE A 308 6.95 -28.16 -37.57
CA ILE A 308 8.35 -28.00 -37.17
C ILE A 308 8.35 -26.94 -36.07
N ALA A 309 8.89 -27.25 -34.89
CA ALA A 309 8.90 -26.32 -33.77
C ALA A 309 10.23 -26.33 -33.02
N THR A 310 10.58 -25.21 -32.39
CA THR A 310 11.72 -25.13 -31.47
C THR A 310 11.38 -25.73 -30.11
N ASP A 311 12.39 -26.32 -29.47
CA ASP A 311 12.37 -26.88 -28.12
C ASP A 311 12.36 -25.74 -27.08
N VAL A 312 11.19 -25.11 -26.91
CA VAL A 312 11.00 -23.95 -26.01
C VAL A 312 9.73 -24.07 -25.19
N GLY A 313 9.83 -23.64 -23.93
CA GLY A 313 8.73 -23.50 -22.98
C GLY A 313 7.80 -24.72 -22.93
N GLY A 314 6.53 -24.55 -23.30
CA GLY A 314 5.54 -25.65 -23.26
C GLY A 314 5.35 -26.41 -24.57
N VAL A 315 6.04 -26.04 -25.65
CA VAL A 315 6.02 -26.79 -26.92
C VAL A 315 6.50 -28.22 -26.69
N SER A 316 7.61 -28.37 -25.97
CA SER A 316 8.31 -29.64 -25.71
C SER A 316 7.55 -30.58 -24.78
N GLU A 317 6.49 -30.10 -24.12
CA GLU A 317 5.60 -30.94 -23.32
C GLU A 317 4.70 -31.80 -24.21
N TRP A 318 4.38 -31.34 -25.41
CA TRP A 318 3.35 -31.92 -26.27
C TRP A 318 3.85 -32.36 -27.64
N LEU A 319 4.95 -31.78 -28.11
CA LEU A 319 5.57 -32.12 -29.38
C LEU A 319 6.89 -32.88 -29.14
N HIS A 320 7.05 -34.00 -29.83
CA HIS A 320 8.20 -34.90 -29.73
C HIS A 320 8.78 -35.16 -31.12
N ASP A 321 10.10 -34.99 -31.25
CA ASP A 321 10.79 -35.09 -32.54
C ASP A 321 10.59 -36.47 -33.18
N GLY A 322 10.16 -36.47 -34.45
CA GLY A 322 9.93 -37.68 -35.24
C GLY A 322 8.64 -38.43 -34.92
N GLU A 323 7.93 -38.08 -33.84
CA GLU A 323 6.67 -38.73 -33.45
C GLU A 323 5.46 -37.96 -33.99
N ASN A 324 5.26 -36.73 -33.53
CA ASN A 324 4.13 -35.87 -33.88
C ASN A 324 4.53 -34.47 -34.37
N ALA A 325 5.82 -34.14 -34.33
CA ALA A 325 6.41 -32.98 -34.97
C ALA A 325 7.88 -33.27 -35.34
N LEU A 326 8.55 -32.33 -36.02
CA LEU A 326 10.01 -32.23 -35.95
C LEU A 326 10.36 -31.16 -34.92
N VAL A 327 11.13 -31.52 -33.89
CA VAL A 327 11.48 -30.61 -32.80
C VAL A 327 12.98 -30.34 -32.85
N VAL A 328 13.37 -29.07 -32.87
CA VAL A 328 14.77 -28.64 -33.02
C VAL A 328 15.19 -27.74 -31.85
N PRO A 329 16.49 -27.70 -31.47
CA PRO A 329 16.94 -26.78 -30.45
C PRO A 329 16.63 -25.31 -30.79
N SER A 330 16.23 -24.53 -29.78
CA SER A 330 16.01 -23.09 -29.93
C SER A 330 17.28 -22.38 -30.42
N GLN A 331 17.12 -21.38 -31.29
CA GLN A 331 18.22 -20.61 -31.90
C GLN A 331 19.20 -21.43 -32.76
N ASP A 332 18.86 -22.67 -33.13
CA ASP A 332 19.67 -23.48 -34.04
C ASP A 332 19.09 -23.47 -35.47
N SER A 333 19.53 -22.48 -36.25
CA SER A 333 19.13 -22.34 -37.65
C SER A 333 19.61 -23.50 -38.54
N ALA A 334 20.67 -24.23 -38.15
CA ALA A 334 21.18 -25.37 -38.91
C ALA A 334 20.28 -26.61 -38.71
N ALA A 335 19.91 -26.91 -37.46
CA ALA A 335 18.96 -27.98 -37.15
C ALA A 335 17.59 -27.70 -37.79
N LEU A 336 17.13 -26.44 -37.74
CA LEU A 336 15.89 -26.01 -38.40
C LEU A 336 15.94 -26.22 -39.92
N ALA A 337 17.07 -25.91 -40.57
CA ALA A 337 17.27 -26.15 -42.00
C ALA A 337 17.19 -27.65 -42.34
N VAL A 338 17.80 -28.52 -41.53
CA VAL A 338 17.73 -29.98 -41.70
C VAL A 338 16.29 -30.49 -41.58
N ALA A 339 15.52 -29.98 -40.62
CA ALA A 339 14.11 -30.34 -40.47
C ALA A 339 13.27 -29.93 -41.69
N ILE A 340 13.48 -28.71 -42.20
CA ILE A 340 12.81 -28.21 -43.42
C ILE A 340 13.19 -29.08 -44.62
N GLU A 341 14.47 -29.41 -44.79
CA GLU A 341 14.95 -30.26 -45.88
C GLU A 341 14.32 -31.67 -45.83
N ARG A 342 14.20 -32.27 -44.64
CA ARG A 342 13.52 -33.56 -44.46
C ARG A 342 12.07 -33.52 -44.96
N CYS A 343 11.31 -32.49 -44.59
CA CYS A 343 9.94 -32.31 -45.08
C CYS A 343 9.89 -32.10 -46.60
N ILE A 344 10.85 -31.40 -47.19
CA ILE A 344 10.90 -31.21 -48.65
C ILE A 344 11.17 -32.52 -49.39
N LYS A 345 12.01 -33.39 -48.83
CA LYS A 345 12.43 -34.66 -49.44
C LYS A 345 11.45 -35.81 -49.22
N ASP A 346 10.68 -35.79 -48.13
CA ASP A 346 9.81 -36.89 -47.71
C ASP A 346 8.37 -36.41 -47.44
N ARG A 347 7.48 -36.64 -48.41
CA ARG A 347 6.05 -36.32 -48.29
C ARG A 347 5.30 -37.30 -47.38
N GLU A 348 5.75 -38.55 -47.26
CA GLU A 348 5.13 -39.51 -46.33
C GLU A 348 5.39 -39.09 -44.88
N LEU A 349 6.58 -38.56 -44.59
CA LEU A 349 6.89 -37.95 -43.30
C LEU A 349 5.91 -36.81 -42.97
N ILE A 350 5.63 -35.89 -43.92
CA ILE A 350 4.65 -34.81 -43.70
C ILE A 350 3.28 -35.39 -43.33
N HIS A 351 2.77 -36.36 -44.11
CA HIS A 351 1.45 -36.94 -43.83
C HIS A 351 1.41 -37.66 -42.48
N ARG A 352 2.45 -38.44 -42.16
CA ARG A 352 2.54 -39.12 -40.85
C ARG A 352 2.57 -38.12 -39.70
N LEU A 353 3.38 -37.06 -39.77
CA LEU A 353 3.47 -36.05 -38.72
C LEU A 353 2.15 -35.28 -38.59
N ALA A 354 1.50 -34.92 -39.70
CA ALA A 354 0.19 -34.28 -39.72
C ALA A 354 -0.89 -35.11 -39.01
N ASP A 355 -0.91 -36.42 -39.25
CA ASP A 355 -1.88 -37.34 -38.63
C ASP A 355 -1.64 -37.47 -37.14
N ARG A 356 -0.38 -37.60 -36.73
CA ARG A 356 0.01 -37.68 -35.31
C ARG A 356 -0.21 -36.36 -34.57
N ALA A 357 0.07 -35.22 -35.20
CA ALA A 357 -0.24 -33.90 -34.69
C ALA A 357 -1.75 -33.73 -34.44
N ARG A 358 -2.58 -34.19 -35.38
CA ARG A 358 -4.04 -34.19 -35.23
C ARG A 358 -4.52 -35.09 -34.09
N GLU A 359 -3.97 -36.30 -33.97
CA GLU A 359 -4.25 -37.18 -32.82
C GLU A 359 -3.92 -36.49 -31.49
N THR A 360 -2.79 -35.77 -31.42
CA THR A 360 -2.40 -34.99 -30.23
C THR A 360 -3.43 -33.89 -29.94
N PHE A 361 -3.92 -33.16 -30.95
CA PHE A 361 -4.98 -32.17 -30.79
C PHE A 361 -6.26 -32.75 -30.21
N GLU A 362 -6.80 -33.80 -30.82
CA GLU A 362 -8.06 -34.43 -30.41
C GLU A 362 -7.98 -34.98 -28.98
N ARG A 363 -6.79 -35.44 -28.55
CA ARG A 363 -6.59 -35.96 -27.21
C ARG A 363 -6.45 -34.88 -26.13
N HIS A 364 -5.90 -33.71 -26.45
CA HIS A 364 -5.42 -32.79 -25.42
C HIS A 364 -5.92 -31.34 -25.54
N PHE A 365 -6.27 -30.86 -26.74
CA PHE A 365 -6.45 -29.43 -27.02
C PHE A 365 -7.86 -29.06 -27.51
N THR A 366 -8.83 -29.95 -27.36
CA THR A 366 -10.23 -29.67 -27.72
C THR A 366 -10.86 -28.66 -26.76
N LEU A 367 -11.71 -27.78 -27.30
CA LEU A 367 -12.40 -26.76 -26.51
C LEU A 367 -13.20 -27.35 -25.33
N ASP A 368 -13.88 -28.49 -25.53
CA ASP A 368 -14.67 -29.12 -24.46
C ASP A 368 -13.81 -29.59 -23.30
N ARG A 369 -12.65 -30.20 -23.58
CA ARG A 369 -11.74 -30.66 -22.53
C ARG A 369 -11.18 -29.49 -21.73
N PHE A 370 -10.74 -28.44 -22.44
CA PHE A 370 -10.28 -27.21 -21.82
C PHE A 370 -11.37 -26.60 -20.93
N GLY A 371 -12.58 -26.42 -21.48
CA GLY A 371 -13.71 -25.83 -20.76
C GLY A 371 -14.11 -26.64 -19.52
N GLU A 372 -14.18 -27.97 -19.61
CA GLU A 372 -14.54 -28.85 -18.49
C GLU A 372 -13.50 -28.81 -17.36
N GLN A 373 -12.21 -28.84 -17.71
CA GLN A 373 -11.13 -28.73 -16.73
C GLN A 373 -11.13 -27.35 -16.06
N PHE A 374 -11.30 -26.28 -16.84
CA PHE A 374 -11.30 -24.92 -16.32
C PHE A 374 -12.52 -24.65 -15.43
N GLU A 375 -13.71 -25.09 -15.86
CA GLU A 375 -14.95 -24.96 -15.09
C GLU A 375 -14.85 -25.68 -13.74
N ALA A 376 -14.24 -26.86 -13.70
CA ALA A 376 -14.00 -27.58 -12.45
C ALA A 376 -13.16 -26.73 -11.48
N THR A 377 -12.07 -26.12 -11.95
CA THR A 377 -11.24 -25.23 -11.11
C THR A 377 -12.02 -24.00 -10.61
N LEU A 378 -12.87 -23.39 -11.45
CA LEU A 378 -13.69 -22.26 -11.05
C LEU A 378 -14.65 -22.63 -9.92
N LEU A 379 -15.29 -23.81 -10.01
CA LEU A 379 -16.22 -24.29 -8.98
C LEU A 379 -15.49 -24.67 -7.68
N GLU A 380 -14.33 -25.34 -7.77
CA GLU A 380 -13.48 -25.64 -6.61
C GLU A 380 -13.03 -24.37 -5.87
N ALA A 381 -12.71 -23.30 -6.61
CA ALA A 381 -12.34 -22.01 -6.01
C ALA A 381 -13.49 -21.42 -5.20
N VAL A 382 -14.72 -21.46 -5.72
CA VAL A 382 -15.93 -21.01 -5.00
C VAL A 382 -16.14 -21.82 -3.72
N GLU A 383 -16.07 -23.15 -3.81
CA GLU A 383 -16.26 -24.05 -2.65
C GLU A 383 -15.18 -23.88 -1.56
N SER A 384 -13.92 -23.70 -1.96
CA SER A 384 -12.81 -23.56 -1.02
C SER A 384 -12.86 -22.25 -0.23
N ARG A 385 -13.28 -21.15 -0.85
CA ARG A 385 -13.36 -19.83 -0.19
C ARG A 385 -14.37 -19.79 0.93
N GLU A 386 -15.49 -20.50 0.78
CA GLU A 386 -16.55 -20.63 1.81
C GLU A 386 -16.02 -21.23 3.13
N SER A 387 -14.83 -21.86 3.11
CA SER A 387 -14.19 -22.50 4.27
C SER A 387 -12.96 -21.76 4.84
N SER A 388 -12.57 -20.61 4.27
CA SER A 388 -11.29 -19.94 4.55
C SER A 388 -11.34 -18.82 5.62
N ALA A 389 -10.18 -18.49 6.20
CA ALA A 389 -10.00 -17.48 7.25
C ALA A 389 -10.31 -16.04 6.78
N GLN A 390 -10.48 -15.11 7.74
CA GLN A 390 -10.79 -13.71 7.46
C GLN A 390 -9.65 -13.03 6.67
N PRO A 391 -9.89 -12.62 5.40
CA PRO A 391 -8.88 -11.92 4.62
C PRO A 391 -8.61 -10.52 5.17
N GLY A 392 -7.36 -10.07 5.03
CA GLY A 392 -6.91 -8.76 5.52
C GLY A 392 -6.56 -8.74 7.01
N SER A 393 -6.24 -9.89 7.61
CA SER A 393 -5.68 -9.96 8.97
C SER A 393 -4.26 -9.39 9.03
N TYR A 394 -3.79 -9.07 10.23
CA TYR A 394 -2.43 -8.55 10.41
C TYR A 394 -1.37 -9.63 10.11
N GLU A 395 -1.64 -10.88 10.47
CA GLU A 395 -0.76 -12.01 10.23
C GLU A 395 -0.55 -12.21 8.72
N GLU A 396 -1.64 -12.15 7.92
CA GLU A 396 -1.56 -12.21 6.47
C GLU A 396 -0.78 -11.01 5.90
N TRP A 397 -1.08 -9.80 6.39
CA TRP A 397 -0.37 -8.59 5.97
C TRP A 397 1.13 -8.68 6.27
N ALA A 398 1.50 -9.16 7.46
CA ALA A 398 2.88 -9.29 7.90
C ALA A 398 3.63 -10.33 7.07
N GLU A 399 3.02 -11.49 6.80
CA GLU A 399 3.61 -12.53 5.96
C GLU A 399 3.81 -12.05 4.52
N LEU A 400 2.87 -11.25 3.98
CA LEU A 400 2.96 -10.78 2.61
C LEU A 400 3.98 -9.66 2.41
N TYR A 401 4.07 -8.73 3.36
CA TYR A 401 4.76 -7.44 3.16
C TYR A 401 5.93 -7.18 4.12
N GLU A 402 5.99 -7.84 5.28
CA GLU A 402 7.07 -7.66 6.27
C GLU A 402 8.03 -8.86 6.36
N THR A 403 7.60 -10.08 6.02
CA THR A 403 8.49 -11.25 5.98
C THR A 403 9.27 -11.26 4.66
N PRO A 404 10.61 -11.05 4.66
CA PRO A 404 11.37 -11.08 3.42
C PRO A 404 11.34 -12.47 2.78
N ARG A 405 11.11 -12.51 1.48
CA ARG A 405 11.19 -13.73 0.66
C ARG A 405 12.60 -13.88 0.11
N GLU A 406 12.87 -14.99 -0.56
CA GLU A 406 14.21 -15.24 -1.10
C GLU A 406 14.64 -14.17 -2.10
N PHE A 407 13.70 -13.68 -2.92
CA PHE A 407 13.96 -12.57 -3.83
C PHE A 407 14.31 -11.28 -3.07
N ASP A 408 13.56 -10.94 -2.01
CA ASP A 408 13.84 -9.76 -1.18
C ASP A 408 15.21 -9.85 -0.51
N ARG A 409 15.59 -11.03 -0.01
CA ARG A 409 16.91 -11.28 0.58
C ARG A 409 18.03 -11.05 -0.44
N ILE A 410 17.88 -11.55 -1.66
CA ILE A 410 18.85 -11.35 -2.73
C ILE A 410 18.94 -9.86 -3.09
N ALA A 411 17.80 -9.20 -3.28
CA ALA A 411 17.74 -7.77 -3.61
C ALA A 411 18.37 -6.90 -2.52
N LEU A 412 18.11 -7.18 -1.24
CA LEU A 412 18.73 -6.48 -0.12
C LEU A 412 20.25 -6.69 -0.09
N ARG A 413 20.74 -7.91 -0.29
CA ARG A 413 22.19 -8.18 -0.35
C ARG A 413 22.85 -7.40 -1.49
N GLN A 414 22.25 -7.39 -2.68
CA GLN A 414 22.74 -6.60 -3.81
C GLN A 414 22.72 -5.09 -3.52
N ALA A 415 21.66 -4.58 -2.90
CA ALA A 415 21.59 -3.17 -2.51
C ALA A 415 22.70 -2.80 -1.53
N ILE A 416 22.94 -3.64 -0.51
CA ILE A 416 24.03 -3.46 0.47
C ILE A 416 25.40 -3.38 -0.22
N GLU A 417 25.62 -4.12 -1.30
CA GLU A 417 26.87 -4.06 -2.06
C GLU A 417 27.13 -2.66 -2.64
N THR A 418 26.07 -1.94 -3.00
CA THR A 418 26.13 -0.60 -3.61
C THR A 418 26.17 0.56 -2.61
N PHE A 419 25.97 0.31 -1.31
CA PHE A 419 25.98 1.37 -0.30
C PHE A 419 27.32 2.09 -0.22
N ALA A 420 27.27 3.42 -0.23
CA ALA A 420 28.44 4.28 -0.09
C ALA A 420 29.04 4.20 1.32
N GLN A 421 28.18 4.07 2.33
CA GLN A 421 28.55 3.86 3.72
C GLN A 421 28.10 2.48 4.17
N ARG A 422 28.99 1.75 4.84
CA ARG A 422 28.68 0.47 5.50
C ARG A 422 28.92 0.62 7.00
N PRO A 423 28.05 1.37 7.72
CA PRO A 423 28.24 1.63 9.14
C PRO A 423 28.31 0.32 9.93
N LEU A 424 29.16 0.29 10.95
CA LEU A 424 29.14 -0.76 11.98
C LEU A 424 28.05 -0.42 13.01
N PHE A 425 27.10 -1.34 13.22
CA PHE A 425 26.08 -1.21 14.27
C PHE A 425 26.52 -1.93 15.54
N SER A 426 26.55 -1.22 16.67
CA SER A 426 26.69 -1.80 18.00
C SER A 426 25.32 -1.99 18.63
N ILE A 427 24.84 -3.23 18.71
CA ILE A 427 23.58 -3.56 19.36
C ILE A 427 23.83 -3.63 20.87
N LEU A 428 23.17 -2.78 21.65
CA LEU A 428 23.31 -2.75 23.10
C LEU A 428 22.28 -3.70 23.72
N LEU A 429 22.75 -4.69 24.47
CA LEU A 429 21.91 -5.72 25.09
C LEU A 429 22.20 -5.80 26.60
N PRO A 430 21.48 -5.05 27.44
CA PRO A 430 21.56 -5.22 28.90
C PRO A 430 20.87 -6.52 29.32
N VAL A 431 21.50 -7.29 30.21
CA VAL A 431 21.03 -8.61 30.64
C VAL A 431 20.95 -8.68 32.16
N TYR A 432 19.82 -9.16 32.69
CA TYR A 432 19.66 -9.49 34.10
C TYR A 432 18.62 -10.60 34.30
N ASN A 433 19.07 -11.75 34.82
CA ASN A 433 18.24 -12.94 35.06
C ASN A 433 17.26 -13.28 33.90
N PRO A 434 17.75 -13.37 32.66
CA PRO A 434 16.91 -13.66 31.49
C PRO A 434 16.35 -15.09 31.55
N ASN A 435 15.25 -15.32 30.84
CA ASN A 435 14.97 -16.66 30.33
C ASN A 435 15.99 -16.97 29.21
N LEU A 436 16.70 -18.09 29.31
CA LEU A 436 17.75 -18.45 28.35
C LEU A 436 17.22 -18.76 26.95
N ASP A 437 15.98 -19.25 26.82
CA ASP A 437 15.38 -19.51 25.50
C ASP A 437 15.09 -18.18 24.79
N TRP A 438 14.53 -17.20 25.50
CA TRP A 438 14.25 -15.88 24.92
C TRP A 438 15.54 -15.10 24.62
N LEU A 439 16.54 -15.20 25.49
CA LEU A 439 17.86 -14.62 25.22
C LEU A 439 18.53 -15.29 24.02
N THR A 440 18.32 -16.59 23.81
CA THR A 440 18.78 -17.28 22.61
C THR A 440 18.11 -16.70 21.37
N ASP A 441 16.79 -16.54 21.37
CA ASP A 441 16.05 -15.93 20.27
C ASP A 441 16.52 -14.50 19.97
N ALA A 442 16.74 -13.68 21.01
CA ALA A 442 17.26 -12.33 20.88
C ALA A 442 18.64 -12.30 20.19
N ILE A 443 19.60 -13.09 20.68
CA ILE A 443 20.95 -13.20 20.11
C ILE A 443 20.89 -13.75 18.67
N ASP A 444 20.07 -14.77 18.41
CA ASP A 444 19.96 -15.38 17.10
C ASP A 444 19.22 -14.48 16.09
N SER A 445 18.35 -13.58 16.54
CA SER A 445 17.73 -12.55 15.68
C SER A 445 18.77 -11.54 15.16
N VAL A 446 19.80 -11.22 15.98
CA VAL A 446 20.95 -10.40 15.57
C VAL A 446 21.87 -11.19 14.63
N ARG A 447 22.11 -12.47 14.90
CA ARG A 447 22.94 -13.33 14.03
C ARG A 447 22.37 -13.52 12.63
N ARG A 448 21.04 -13.57 12.51
CA ARG A 448 20.31 -13.76 11.25
C ARG A 448 20.17 -12.49 10.41
N GLN A 449 20.68 -11.34 10.88
CA GLN A 449 20.60 -10.10 10.12
C GLN A 449 21.25 -10.24 8.73
N ILE A 450 20.53 -9.82 7.70
CA ILE A 450 21.00 -9.81 6.31
C ILE A 450 22.21 -8.86 6.15
N TYR A 451 22.22 -7.76 6.91
CA TYR A 451 23.35 -6.85 6.98
C TYR A 451 24.35 -7.34 8.03
N GLU A 452 25.56 -7.74 7.60
CA GLU A 452 26.49 -8.49 8.45
C GLU A 452 27.45 -7.62 9.30
N ASN A 453 27.53 -6.30 9.04
CA ASN A 453 28.47 -5.40 9.72
C ASN A 453 27.90 -4.89 11.05
N TRP A 454 27.88 -5.78 12.04
CA TRP A 454 27.40 -5.49 13.40
C TRP A 454 28.29 -6.10 14.47
N GLU A 455 28.11 -5.62 15.69
CA GLU A 455 28.62 -6.20 16.92
C GLU A 455 27.55 -6.18 18.00
N LEU A 456 27.50 -7.23 18.83
CA LEU A 456 26.53 -7.34 19.91
C LEU A 456 27.23 -7.08 21.25
N CYS A 457 26.88 -5.98 21.89
CA CYS A 457 27.49 -5.51 23.13
C CYS A 457 26.61 -5.91 24.32
N ILE A 458 26.93 -7.04 24.95
CA ILE A 458 26.16 -7.59 26.06
C ILE A 458 26.79 -7.16 27.40
N ALA A 459 25.97 -6.57 28.27
CA ALA A 459 26.33 -6.32 29.65
C ALA A 459 25.45 -7.15 30.59
N ASP A 460 26.04 -8.08 31.34
CA ASP A 460 25.35 -8.80 32.40
C ASP A 460 25.40 -7.99 33.70
N ASP A 461 24.24 -7.63 34.24
CA ASP A 461 24.06 -6.79 35.43
C ASP A 461 24.12 -7.59 36.73
N ALA A 462 25.13 -8.46 36.84
CA ALA A 462 25.30 -9.39 37.95
C ALA A 462 24.09 -10.32 38.14
N SER A 463 23.70 -11.04 37.08
CA SER A 463 22.64 -12.06 37.16
C SER A 463 22.90 -13.05 38.31
N THR A 464 21.85 -13.34 39.07
CA THR A 464 21.89 -14.28 40.19
C THR A 464 21.79 -15.74 39.73
N ASP A 465 21.21 -15.98 38.55
CA ASP A 465 21.21 -17.30 37.93
C ASP A 465 22.62 -17.64 37.43
N GLN A 466 23.20 -18.71 38.00
CA GLN A 466 24.55 -19.16 37.70
C GLN A 466 24.71 -19.73 36.28
N SER A 467 23.60 -20.03 35.59
CA SER A 467 23.62 -20.54 34.21
C SER A 467 23.86 -19.44 33.16
N VAL A 468 23.55 -18.18 33.48
CA VAL A 468 23.60 -17.04 32.54
C VAL A 468 25.04 -16.75 32.08
N ARG A 469 26.00 -16.70 33.01
CA ARG A 469 27.40 -16.40 32.66
C ARG A 469 28.02 -17.47 31.74
N PRO A 470 27.96 -18.78 32.05
CA PRO A 470 28.43 -19.82 31.13
C PRO A 470 27.75 -19.74 29.75
N PHE A 471 26.44 -19.53 29.72
CA PHE A 471 25.68 -19.38 28.48
C PHE A 471 26.22 -18.22 27.63
N LEU A 472 26.35 -17.02 28.20
CA LEU A 472 26.87 -15.85 27.47
C LEU A 472 28.30 -16.08 26.95
N GLN A 473 29.17 -16.68 27.77
CA GLN A 473 30.52 -17.04 27.36
C GLN A 473 30.55 -18.01 26.18
N GLU A 474 29.64 -18.98 26.15
CA GLU A 474 29.47 -19.89 25.02
C GLU A 474 29.01 -19.14 23.76
N GLN A 475 28.03 -18.24 23.88
CA GLN A 475 27.56 -17.46 22.73
C GLN A 475 28.68 -16.60 22.13
N ALA A 476 29.50 -15.95 22.96
CA ALA A 476 30.63 -15.15 22.49
C ALA A 476 31.79 -16.00 21.92
N ALA A 477 31.95 -17.25 22.37
CA ALA A 477 32.90 -18.17 21.75
C ALA A 477 32.47 -18.61 20.35
N ARG A 478 31.15 -18.70 20.10
CA ARG A 478 30.56 -19.10 18.80
C ARG A 478 30.61 -17.98 17.76
N ASP A 479 30.48 -16.71 18.17
CA ASP A 479 30.55 -15.56 17.27
C ASP A 479 31.40 -14.43 17.88
N LYS A 480 32.53 -14.13 17.23
CA LYS A 480 33.51 -13.13 17.70
C LYS A 480 32.98 -11.69 17.68
N ARG A 481 31.86 -11.43 16.99
CA ARG A 481 31.20 -10.12 16.99
C ARG A 481 30.45 -9.85 18.30
N ILE A 482 30.27 -10.85 19.15
CA ILE A 482 29.63 -10.72 20.47
C ILE A 482 30.69 -10.33 21.51
N LYS A 483 30.49 -9.17 22.13
CA LYS A 483 31.34 -8.62 23.20
C LYS A 483 30.58 -8.72 24.53
N LEU A 484 31.29 -9.08 25.59
CA LEU A 484 30.70 -9.29 26.91
C LEU A 484 31.38 -8.42 27.97
N VAL A 485 30.58 -7.89 28.89
CA VAL A 485 31.04 -7.37 30.18
C VAL A 485 30.16 -7.93 31.30
N PHE A 486 30.80 -8.41 32.37
CA PHE A 486 30.10 -8.87 33.57
C PHE A 486 30.28 -7.84 34.67
N ARG A 487 29.18 -7.21 35.09
CA ARG A 487 29.18 -6.26 36.20
C ARG A 487 29.35 -7.01 37.52
N LYS A 488 29.91 -6.33 38.51
CA LYS A 488 30.16 -6.92 39.85
C LYS A 488 28.95 -6.81 40.77
N GLU A 489 28.10 -5.82 40.50
CA GLU A 489 26.95 -5.42 41.31
C GLU A 489 25.82 -5.05 40.35
N ASN A 490 24.58 -5.33 40.76
CA ASN A 490 23.39 -4.95 40.02
C ASN A 490 23.20 -3.43 40.12
N GLY A 491 23.32 -2.73 38.98
CA GLY A 491 23.12 -1.28 38.89
C GLY A 491 21.87 -0.89 38.10
N HIS A 492 20.97 -1.83 37.86
CA HIS A 492 19.76 -1.68 37.07
C HIS A 492 20.03 -1.27 35.60
N ILE A 493 18.94 -1.02 34.87
CA ILE A 493 18.94 -0.90 33.41
C ILE A 493 19.84 0.23 32.89
N SER A 494 19.89 1.39 33.56
CA SER A 494 20.68 2.55 33.12
C SER A 494 22.19 2.27 33.18
N ALA A 495 22.69 1.79 34.33
CA ALA A 495 24.11 1.50 34.51
C ALA A 495 24.55 0.29 33.67
N CYS A 496 23.68 -0.71 33.53
CA CYS A 496 23.90 -1.86 32.67
C CYS A 496 24.01 -1.44 31.18
N SER A 497 23.06 -0.65 30.68
CA SER A 497 23.08 -0.13 29.32
C SER A 497 24.31 0.73 29.03
N ASN A 498 24.77 1.54 29.99
CA ASN A 498 26.04 2.26 29.88
C ASN A 498 27.26 1.33 29.80
N SER A 499 27.22 0.19 30.46
CA SER A 499 28.29 -0.82 30.38
C SER A 499 28.32 -1.50 29.02
N ALA A 500 27.16 -1.75 28.43
CA ALA A 500 27.04 -2.19 27.04
C ALA A 500 27.54 -1.11 26.07
N LEU A 501 27.15 0.16 26.26
CA LEU A 501 27.61 1.30 25.45
C LEU A 501 29.13 1.48 25.52
N ALA A 502 29.77 1.17 26.65
CA ALA A 502 31.23 1.23 26.78
C ALA A 502 31.97 0.19 25.92
N LEU A 503 31.32 -0.92 25.55
CA LEU A 503 31.86 -1.92 24.61
C LEU A 503 31.72 -1.51 23.14
N ALA A 504 30.79 -0.59 22.85
CA ALA A 504 30.42 -0.21 21.50
C ALA A 504 31.58 0.49 20.76
N THR A 505 31.92 -0.02 19.58
CA THR A 505 32.89 0.57 18.64
C THR A 505 32.26 0.95 17.30
N GLY A 506 30.98 0.64 17.10
CA GLY A 506 30.21 1.03 15.92
C GLY A 506 30.01 2.54 15.80
N GLU A 507 29.61 2.97 14.60
CA GLU A 507 29.20 4.34 14.32
C GLU A 507 27.78 4.64 14.83
N TRP A 508 26.99 3.58 14.95
CA TRP A 508 25.60 3.60 15.41
C TRP A 508 25.42 2.61 16.56
N CYS A 509 24.66 3.02 17.57
CA CYS A 509 24.20 2.13 18.62
C CYS A 509 22.70 1.89 18.45
N SER A 510 22.30 0.61 18.46
CA SER A 510 20.90 0.20 18.39
C SER A 510 20.51 -0.49 19.67
N LEU A 511 19.30 -0.23 20.16
CA LEU A 511 18.81 -0.79 21.43
C LEU A 511 18.04 -2.10 21.19
N LEU A 512 18.25 -3.10 22.05
CA LEU A 512 17.54 -4.39 22.03
C LEU A 512 17.38 -4.90 23.47
N ASP A 513 16.16 -5.32 23.82
CA ASP A 513 15.89 -5.97 25.10
C ASP A 513 16.18 -7.49 25.05
N GLN A 514 16.51 -8.06 26.21
CA GLN A 514 16.99 -9.46 26.34
C GLN A 514 15.97 -10.55 25.98
N ASP A 515 14.69 -10.19 25.84
CA ASP A 515 13.56 -11.08 25.55
C ASP A 515 12.88 -10.82 24.20
N ASP A 516 13.30 -9.77 23.49
CA ASP A 516 12.72 -9.33 22.22
C ASP A 516 13.56 -9.79 21.01
N THR A 517 13.01 -9.63 19.81
CA THR A 517 13.71 -10.03 18.58
C THR A 517 13.65 -8.95 17.49
N LEU A 518 14.68 -8.92 16.64
CA LEU A 518 14.74 -8.08 15.45
C LEU A 518 14.24 -8.81 14.21
N ALA A 519 13.57 -8.09 13.31
CA ALA A 519 13.31 -8.59 11.96
C ALA A 519 14.64 -8.82 11.21
N GLU A 520 14.76 -9.88 10.40
CA GLU A 520 16.04 -10.26 9.76
C GLU A 520 16.63 -9.20 8.81
N HIS A 521 15.81 -8.25 8.37
CA HIS A 521 16.18 -7.16 7.47
C HIS A 521 16.32 -5.81 8.18
N ALA A 522 16.19 -5.76 9.52
CA ALA A 522 16.20 -4.54 10.31
C ALA A 522 17.45 -3.68 10.08
N LEU A 523 18.64 -4.24 10.29
CA LEU A 523 19.90 -3.50 10.14
C LEU A 523 20.17 -3.10 8.68
N ALA A 524 19.66 -3.88 7.70
CA ALA A 524 19.78 -3.54 6.29
C ALA A 524 18.97 -2.27 5.95
N LEU A 525 17.74 -2.16 6.48
CA LEU A 525 16.92 -0.97 6.27
C LEU A 525 17.45 0.25 7.02
N VAL A 526 17.97 0.06 8.24
CA VAL A 526 18.65 1.15 8.97
C VAL A 526 19.89 1.62 8.20
N ALA A 527 20.71 0.70 7.67
CA ALA A 527 21.86 1.05 6.84
C ALA A 527 21.46 1.82 5.57
N ARG A 528 20.35 1.43 4.94
CA ARG A 528 19.81 2.15 3.78
C ARG A 528 19.42 3.57 4.15
N GLU A 529 18.68 3.76 5.25
CA GLU A 529 18.28 5.08 5.74
C GLU A 529 19.51 5.96 6.03
N VAL A 530 20.59 5.41 6.59
CA VAL A 530 21.87 6.12 6.79
C VAL A 530 22.51 6.55 5.47
N ASN A 531 22.39 5.75 4.40
CA ASN A 531 22.94 6.11 3.10
C ASN A 531 22.08 7.17 2.39
N GLU A 532 20.76 7.09 2.53
CA GLU A 532 19.81 8.07 1.97
C GLU A 532 19.86 9.40 2.75
N HIS A 533 20.13 9.34 4.05
CA HIS A 533 20.22 10.49 4.96
C HIS A 533 21.51 10.45 5.80
N PRO A 534 22.69 10.78 5.22
CA PRO A 534 23.98 10.70 5.90
C PRO A 534 24.11 11.54 7.17
N ASP A 535 23.33 12.61 7.28
CA ASP A 535 23.27 13.54 8.42
C ASP A 535 22.29 13.10 9.53
N ALA A 536 21.63 11.96 9.37
CA ALA A 536 20.78 11.38 10.40
C ALA A 536 21.55 11.17 11.72
N GLY A 537 20.89 11.54 12.82
CA GLY A 537 21.38 11.37 14.18
C GLY A 537 20.64 10.32 14.99
N LEU A 538 19.37 10.10 14.64
CA LEU A 538 18.44 9.18 15.28
C LEU A 538 17.52 8.57 14.23
N ILE A 539 17.39 7.25 14.25
CA ILE A 539 16.50 6.48 13.37
C ILE A 539 15.64 5.58 14.26
N TYR A 540 14.33 5.55 14.03
CA TYR A 540 13.40 4.63 14.70
C TYR A 540 12.50 3.92 13.69
N SER A 541 11.91 2.80 14.10
CA SER A 541 11.06 1.97 13.25
C SER A 541 9.69 1.70 13.88
N ASP A 542 8.76 1.19 13.07
CA ASP A 542 7.55 0.55 13.59
C ASP A 542 7.91 -0.75 14.34
N GLU A 543 6.97 -1.19 15.18
CA GLU A 543 7.11 -2.37 16.04
C GLU A 543 5.77 -3.13 16.13
N ASP A 544 5.82 -4.41 16.47
CA ASP A 544 4.64 -5.20 16.81
C ASP A 544 4.93 -6.11 18.01
N LYS A 545 3.97 -6.96 18.33
CA LYS A 545 4.09 -7.95 19.39
C LYS A 545 4.21 -9.36 18.82
N ILE A 546 5.01 -10.21 19.44
CA ILE A 546 5.15 -11.63 19.13
C ILE A 546 4.85 -12.46 20.38
N ASP A 547 4.02 -13.48 20.26
CA ASP A 547 3.71 -14.38 21.38
C ASP A 547 4.72 -15.53 21.53
N LEU A 548 4.37 -16.56 22.31
CA LEU A 548 5.24 -17.70 22.58
C LEU A 548 5.26 -18.71 21.42
N GLU A 549 4.24 -18.68 20.57
CA GLU A 549 4.06 -19.50 19.38
C GLU A 549 4.74 -18.87 18.15
N GLY A 550 5.08 -17.59 18.23
CA GLY A 550 5.70 -16.82 17.16
C GLY A 550 4.71 -16.03 16.32
N ASP A 551 3.44 -16.01 16.73
CA ASP A 551 2.38 -15.28 16.04
C ASP A 551 2.48 -13.78 16.36
N ARG A 552 2.34 -12.96 15.31
CA ARG A 552 2.55 -11.52 15.37
C ARG A 552 1.21 -10.80 15.49
N SER A 553 1.12 -9.81 16.37
CA SER A 553 -0.11 -9.05 16.63
C SER A 553 0.15 -7.61 17.08
N ASN A 554 -0.92 -6.81 17.20
CA ASN A 554 -0.89 -5.45 17.76
C ASN A 554 0.18 -4.51 17.15
N PRO A 555 0.21 -4.32 15.82
CA PRO A 555 1.19 -3.45 15.19
C PRO A 555 1.05 -2.00 15.66
N PHE A 556 2.17 -1.39 16.04
CA PHE A 556 2.26 0.03 16.29
C PHE A 556 2.87 0.74 15.08
N PHE A 557 1.99 1.11 14.13
CA PHE A 557 2.37 1.95 13.00
C PHE A 557 2.53 3.41 13.44
N LYS A 558 3.77 3.82 13.63
CA LYS A 558 4.17 5.13 14.14
C LYS A 558 4.03 6.18 13.05
N THR A 559 3.93 7.42 13.51
CA THR A 559 4.03 8.61 12.67
C THR A 559 5.50 8.86 12.35
N ASP A 560 5.80 9.58 11.28
CA ASP A 560 7.08 10.29 11.18
C ASP A 560 7.21 11.29 12.34
N TRP A 561 8.37 11.94 12.46
CA TRP A 561 8.70 12.76 13.61
C TRP A 561 7.61 13.78 13.96
N ASN A 562 6.95 13.53 15.10
CA ASN A 562 5.85 14.30 15.64
C ASN A 562 6.25 14.75 17.06
N PRO A 563 6.91 15.92 17.20
CA PRO A 563 7.43 16.38 18.48
C PRO A 563 6.32 16.59 19.52
N GLU A 564 5.14 17.05 19.09
CA GLU A 564 4.03 17.27 20.01
C GLU A 564 3.45 15.97 20.56
N LEU A 565 3.30 14.94 19.72
CA LEU A 565 2.90 13.61 20.19
C LEU A 565 3.96 13.01 21.10
N PHE A 566 5.24 13.26 20.80
CA PHE A 566 6.36 12.73 21.56
C PHE A 566 6.31 13.23 23.00
N LEU A 567 5.96 14.49 23.25
CA LEU A 567 5.77 15.03 24.60
C LEU A 567 4.67 14.31 25.40
N GLY A 568 3.69 13.72 24.72
CA GLY A 568 2.61 12.96 25.36
C GLY A 568 2.93 11.49 25.62
N GLN A 569 3.82 10.90 24.82
CA GLN A 569 4.25 9.50 24.95
C GLN A 569 5.55 9.23 24.19
N ASN A 570 6.41 8.37 24.75
CA ASN A 570 7.54 7.82 24.01
C ASN A 570 7.06 6.81 22.97
N TYR A 571 7.29 7.09 21.69
CA TYR A 571 7.03 6.14 20.60
C TYR A 571 8.31 5.75 19.84
N ILE A 572 9.48 6.31 20.18
CA ILE A 572 10.75 5.93 19.53
C ILE A 572 11.12 4.51 19.98
N ASN A 573 11.08 4.25 21.28
CA ASN A 573 11.34 2.95 21.93
C ASN A 573 12.44 2.13 21.21
N HIS A 574 12.13 0.87 20.90
CA HIS A 574 12.97 -0.08 20.20
C HIS A 574 12.33 -0.38 18.83
N LEU A 575 13.02 -0.46 17.70
CA LEU A 575 14.46 -0.32 17.47
C LEU A 575 14.85 1.17 17.32
N GLY A 576 15.26 1.81 18.41
CA GLY A 576 15.93 3.11 18.36
C GLY A 576 17.40 2.96 18.02
N SER A 577 17.85 3.53 16.91
CA SER A 577 19.23 3.57 16.47
C SER A 577 19.79 4.99 16.51
N TYR A 578 20.85 5.20 17.28
CA TYR A 578 21.42 6.51 17.58
C TYR A 578 22.86 6.58 17.09
N ARG A 579 23.31 7.73 16.59
CA ARG A 579 24.74 7.96 16.36
C ARG A 579 25.50 7.73 17.67
N THR A 580 26.52 6.87 17.65
CA THR A 580 27.30 6.55 18.87
C THR A 580 28.02 7.80 19.40
N SER A 581 28.45 8.71 18.53
CA SER A 581 29.01 10.01 18.90
C SER A 581 28.02 10.86 19.68
N LEU A 582 26.75 10.90 19.27
CA LEU A 582 25.68 11.62 19.96
C LEU A 582 25.43 11.04 21.36
N LEU A 583 25.33 9.70 21.47
CA LEU A 583 25.16 9.06 22.79
C LEU A 583 26.30 9.39 23.75
N ARG A 584 27.53 9.41 23.26
CA ARG A 584 28.71 9.79 24.06
C ARG A 584 28.71 11.27 24.43
N GLU A 585 28.31 12.15 23.52
CA GLU A 585 28.19 13.59 23.76
C GLU A 585 27.21 13.90 24.90
N ILE A 586 26.06 13.23 24.93
CA ILE A 586 25.03 13.43 25.96
C ILE A 586 25.27 12.65 27.25
N GLY A 587 26.36 11.87 27.33
CA GLY A 587 26.76 11.10 28.52
C GLY A 587 26.04 9.76 28.72
N GLY A 588 25.42 9.19 27.68
CA GLY A 588 24.74 7.89 27.76
C GLY A 588 23.43 7.91 28.55
N PHE A 589 23.12 6.80 29.22
CA PHE A 589 21.91 6.62 30.04
C PHE A 589 22.10 7.25 31.43
N ARG A 590 21.08 7.91 31.97
CA ARG A 590 21.16 8.53 33.31
C ARG A 590 20.52 7.63 34.35
N GLU A 591 21.24 7.39 35.44
CA GLU A 591 20.68 6.74 36.63
C GLU A 591 19.58 7.62 37.26
N GLY A 592 18.55 6.99 37.85
CA GLY A 592 17.37 7.66 38.41
C GLY A 592 16.20 7.78 37.43
N PHE A 593 16.36 7.29 36.20
CA PHE A 593 15.33 7.25 35.16
C PHE A 593 14.92 5.81 34.82
N GLU A 594 15.25 4.84 35.65
CA GLU A 594 14.91 3.42 35.43
C GLU A 594 13.41 3.26 35.16
N GLY A 595 13.07 2.47 34.13
CA GLY A 595 11.71 2.30 33.63
C GLY A 595 11.29 3.35 32.59
N SER A 596 12.07 4.41 32.38
CA SER A 596 11.89 5.40 31.31
C SER A 596 13.21 5.97 30.79
N GLN A 597 14.29 5.20 30.94
CA GLN A 597 15.64 5.60 30.56
C GLN A 597 15.74 5.90 29.06
N ASP A 598 14.99 5.18 28.22
CA ASP A 598 14.98 5.37 26.77
C ASP A 598 14.28 6.66 26.39
N TYR A 599 13.25 7.06 27.14
CA TYR A 599 12.57 8.33 26.92
C TYR A 599 13.47 9.51 27.30
N ASP A 600 14.16 9.41 28.44
CA ASP A 600 15.17 10.40 28.84
C ASP A 600 16.31 10.51 27.81
N LEU A 601 16.80 9.37 27.31
CA LEU A 601 17.84 9.31 26.29
C LEU A 601 17.38 9.99 25.00
N ALA A 602 16.20 9.61 24.49
CA ALA A 602 15.64 10.16 23.27
C ALA A 602 15.38 11.67 23.38
N LEU A 603 14.83 12.16 24.51
CA LEU A 603 14.66 13.59 24.77
C LEU A 603 15.99 14.36 24.71
N ARG A 604 17.06 13.82 25.32
CA ARG A 604 18.39 14.45 25.25
C ARG A 604 19.03 14.37 23.87
N CYS A 605 18.75 13.33 23.10
CA CYS A 605 19.19 13.22 21.71
C CYS A 605 18.53 14.30 20.83
N ILE A 606 17.20 14.44 20.90
CA ILE A 606 16.49 15.43 20.07
C ILE A 606 16.86 16.88 20.43
N GLU A 607 17.31 17.15 21.66
CA GLU A 607 17.87 18.46 22.06
C GLU A 607 19.09 18.87 21.22
N ARG A 608 19.79 17.91 20.61
CA ARG A 608 21.00 18.12 19.79
C ARG A 608 20.75 18.00 18.30
N LEU A 609 19.56 17.58 17.88
CA LEU A 609 19.23 17.26 16.49
C LEU A 609 18.28 18.29 15.90
N GLN A 610 18.46 18.54 14.61
CA GLN A 610 17.42 19.19 13.80
C GLN A 610 16.34 18.16 13.45
N THR A 611 15.12 18.64 13.19
CA THR A 611 13.97 17.79 12.85
C THR A 611 14.25 16.78 11.72
N HIS A 612 14.93 17.18 10.66
CA HIS A 612 15.22 16.28 9.53
C HIS A 612 16.23 15.17 9.86
N GLN A 613 16.99 15.30 10.96
CA GLN A 613 17.97 14.31 11.41
C GLN A 613 17.35 13.20 12.27
N VAL A 614 16.06 13.32 12.60
CA VAL A 614 15.26 12.28 13.25
C VAL A 614 14.44 11.58 12.16
N ARG A 615 14.78 10.33 11.89
CA ARG A 615 14.26 9.56 10.76
C ARG A 615 13.39 8.41 11.24
N HIS A 616 12.36 8.12 10.46
CA HIS A 616 11.43 7.04 10.69
C HIS A 616 11.47 6.05 9.52
N ILE A 617 11.56 4.77 9.83
CA ILE A 617 11.39 3.69 8.86
C ILE A 617 10.02 3.05 9.12
N PRO A 618 9.00 3.25 8.27
CA PRO A 618 7.64 2.75 8.48
C PRO A 618 7.54 1.24 8.14
N ARG A 619 8.37 0.44 8.80
CA ARG A 619 8.52 -1.01 8.65
C ARG A 619 8.62 -1.63 10.03
N ILE A 620 8.03 -2.81 10.20
CA ILE A 620 8.10 -3.54 11.47
C ILE A 620 9.48 -4.17 11.61
N LEU A 621 10.38 -3.51 12.34
CA LEU A 621 11.77 -3.97 12.50
C LEU A 621 12.07 -4.55 13.89
N TYR A 622 11.11 -4.47 14.80
CA TYR A 622 11.24 -4.90 16.18
C TYR A 622 9.98 -5.63 16.65
N HIS A 623 10.17 -6.77 17.31
CA HIS A 623 9.10 -7.64 17.80
C HIS A 623 9.18 -7.74 19.33
N TRP A 624 8.20 -7.15 20.01
CA TRP A 624 8.05 -7.17 21.46
C TRP A 624 7.47 -8.51 21.91
N ARG A 625 8.17 -9.26 22.76
CA ARG A 625 7.67 -10.53 23.26
C ARG A 625 6.55 -10.32 24.27
N MET A 626 5.40 -10.94 24.01
CA MET A 626 4.31 -11.04 24.97
C MET A 626 4.56 -12.23 25.89
N VAL A 627 4.75 -11.94 27.17
CA VAL A 627 4.86 -12.97 28.21
C VAL A 627 3.70 -12.80 29.18
N PRO A 628 2.97 -13.87 29.52
CA PRO A 628 1.94 -13.82 30.56
C PRO A 628 2.48 -13.27 31.88
N GLY A 629 1.97 -12.11 32.32
CA GLY A 629 2.43 -11.42 33.54
C GLY A 629 3.70 -10.57 33.42
N SER A 630 4.25 -10.36 32.23
CA SER A 630 5.29 -9.35 31.96
C SER A 630 4.70 -7.95 31.76
N LEU A 631 5.54 -6.91 31.82
CA LEU A 631 5.18 -5.50 31.60
C LEU A 631 4.41 -5.26 30.28
N ALA A 632 4.55 -6.16 29.30
CA ALA A 632 3.84 -6.12 28.02
C ALA A 632 2.33 -6.48 28.10
N GLU A 633 1.91 -7.17 29.17
CA GLU A 633 0.51 -7.53 29.48
C GLU A 633 -0.02 -6.76 30.70
N VAL A 634 0.86 -6.40 31.62
CA VAL A 634 0.50 -5.73 32.86
C VAL A 634 0.36 -4.23 32.61
N ARG A 635 -0.90 -3.76 32.53
CA ARG A 635 -1.33 -2.35 32.66
C ARG A 635 -0.79 -1.61 33.90
N ASP A 636 0.00 -2.27 34.73
CA ASP A 636 0.83 -1.73 35.81
C ASP A 636 2.32 -1.86 35.43
N ALA A 637 2.79 -1.06 34.47
CA ALA A 637 4.15 -0.57 34.59
C ALA A 637 4.24 0.03 36.00
N LYS A 638 5.07 -0.56 36.88
CA LYS A 638 5.15 -0.19 38.30
C LYS A 638 5.15 1.35 38.40
N PRO A 639 4.36 1.96 39.30
CA PRO A 639 4.10 3.41 39.31
C PRO A 639 5.32 4.32 39.09
N TYR A 640 6.51 3.88 39.52
CA TYR A 640 7.77 4.59 39.34
C TYR A 640 8.14 4.89 37.88
N ALA A 641 7.82 4.03 36.91
CA ALA A 641 8.21 4.23 35.50
C ALA A 641 7.51 5.49 34.95
N LYS A 642 6.23 5.66 35.30
CA LYS A 642 5.43 6.82 34.90
C LYS A 642 5.96 8.11 35.54
N ASP A 643 6.42 8.02 36.79
CA ASP A 643 7.07 9.15 37.49
C ASP A 643 8.41 9.50 36.83
N ALA A 644 9.21 8.49 36.47
CA ALA A 644 10.49 8.68 35.77
C ALA A 644 10.30 9.33 34.39
N ALA A 645 9.26 8.95 33.63
CA ALA A 645 8.93 9.59 32.35
C ALA A 645 8.58 11.08 32.52
N ARG A 646 7.76 11.43 33.53
CA ARG A 646 7.44 12.83 33.84
C ARG A 646 8.66 13.61 34.34
N LEU A 647 9.55 12.96 35.09
CA LEU A 647 10.82 13.56 35.49
C LEU A 647 11.70 13.85 34.26
N ALA A 648 11.76 12.92 33.30
CA ALA A 648 12.51 13.08 32.06
C ALA A 648 11.98 14.26 31.24
N LEU A 649 10.66 14.34 31.07
CA LEU A 649 9.97 15.45 30.40
C LEU A 649 10.22 16.79 31.08
N ASN A 650 10.00 16.89 32.38
CA ASN A 650 10.24 18.16 33.09
C ASN A 650 11.72 18.55 33.06
N SER A 651 12.64 17.59 33.14
CA SER A 651 14.08 17.86 32.97
C SER A 651 14.40 18.36 31.55
N HIS A 652 13.73 17.84 30.52
CA HIS A 652 13.86 18.30 29.14
C HIS A 652 13.35 19.73 28.96
N LEU A 653 12.16 20.04 29.49
CA LEU A 653 11.57 21.38 29.44
C LEU A 653 12.49 22.41 30.12
N GLU A 654 13.07 22.05 31.27
CA GLU A 654 14.04 22.90 31.98
C GLU A 654 15.31 23.14 31.16
N ARG A 655 15.93 22.09 30.62
CA ARG A 655 17.18 22.20 29.82
C ARG A 655 16.99 22.99 28.53
N THR A 656 15.82 22.90 27.91
CA THR A 656 15.48 23.61 26.67
C THR A 656 14.94 25.02 26.91
N GLY A 657 14.71 25.41 28.16
CA GLY A 657 14.15 26.71 28.52
C GLY A 657 12.70 26.90 28.07
N ILE A 658 11.96 25.81 27.88
CA ILE A 658 10.54 25.84 27.53
C ILE A 658 9.75 26.09 28.83
N ALA A 659 9.03 27.21 28.88
CA ALA A 659 8.14 27.56 29.99
C ALA A 659 6.87 26.68 29.95
N ALA A 660 6.98 25.47 30.49
CA ALA A 660 5.92 24.51 30.59
C ALA A 660 6.20 23.51 31.71
N ARG A 661 5.20 22.69 32.05
CA ARG A 661 5.36 21.56 32.97
C ARG A 661 4.62 20.33 32.46
N ALA A 662 5.21 19.16 32.67
CA ALA A 662 4.60 17.88 32.37
C ALA A 662 3.85 17.32 33.59
N GLU A 663 2.59 16.96 33.39
CA GLU A 663 1.70 16.35 34.38
C GLU A 663 1.05 15.07 33.83
N LEU A 664 0.28 14.39 34.66
CA LEU A 664 -0.52 13.22 34.26
C LEU A 664 -1.52 13.62 33.18
N CYS A 665 -1.64 12.81 32.11
CA CYS A 665 -2.72 13.01 31.15
C CYS A 665 -4.08 12.70 31.82
N PRO A 666 -5.08 13.60 31.76
CA PRO A 666 -6.35 13.43 32.49
C PRO A 666 -7.13 12.17 32.11
N GLU A 667 -7.11 11.78 30.84
CA GLU A 667 -7.89 10.65 30.31
C GLU A 667 -7.09 9.34 30.23
N ASN A 668 -5.77 9.39 30.46
CA ASN A 668 -4.92 8.20 30.43
C ASN A 668 -3.70 8.35 31.34
N VAL A 669 -3.66 7.55 32.41
CA VAL A 669 -2.59 7.61 33.40
C VAL A 669 -1.23 7.14 32.89
N GLU A 670 -1.21 6.40 31.77
CA GLU A 670 0.04 5.98 31.10
C GLU A 670 0.69 7.10 30.28
N SER A 671 -0.07 8.12 29.91
CA SER A 671 0.40 9.22 29.06
C SER A 671 0.64 10.51 29.85
N HIS A 672 1.18 11.51 29.16
CA HIS A 672 1.57 12.78 29.75
C HIS A 672 0.88 13.96 29.06
N ARG A 673 0.62 15.00 29.82
CA ARG A 673 0.18 16.31 29.31
C ARG A 673 1.26 17.32 29.61
N VAL A 674 1.72 18.06 28.60
CA VAL A 674 2.57 19.23 28.80
C VAL A 674 1.70 20.49 28.81
N ILE A 675 1.71 21.20 29.93
CA ILE A 675 0.97 22.45 30.12
C ILE A 675 1.93 23.60 29.90
N PHE A 676 1.77 24.29 28.77
CA PHE A 676 2.55 25.48 28.45
C PHE A 676 2.04 26.69 29.23
N ASP A 677 2.98 27.55 29.64
CA ASP A 677 2.66 28.82 30.29
C ASP A 677 2.15 29.83 29.27
N VAL A 678 1.25 30.70 29.74
CA VAL A 678 0.81 31.86 28.97
C VAL A 678 1.85 32.96 29.19
N PRO A 679 2.35 33.63 28.12
CA PRO A 679 3.30 34.72 28.29
C PRO A 679 2.74 35.84 29.17
N GLU A 680 3.60 36.49 29.95
CA GLU A 680 3.26 37.68 30.71
C GLU A 680 3.92 38.92 30.07
N PRO A 681 3.13 39.96 29.68
CA PRO A 681 1.68 40.06 29.83
C PRO A 681 0.91 39.13 28.88
N ARG A 682 -0.25 38.60 29.35
CA ARG A 682 -1.14 37.76 28.53
C ARG A 682 -1.47 38.44 27.18
N PRO A 683 -1.22 37.77 26.05
CA PRO A 683 -1.58 38.29 24.73
C PRO A 683 -3.09 38.54 24.60
N ARG A 684 -3.45 39.66 23.97
CA ARG A 684 -4.87 39.94 23.67
C ARG A 684 -5.38 38.98 22.60
N VAL A 685 -6.62 38.56 22.74
CA VAL A 685 -7.32 37.70 21.77
C VAL A 685 -8.42 38.48 21.07
N ALA A 686 -8.51 38.34 19.75
CA ALA A 686 -9.71 38.70 18.99
C ALA A 686 -10.47 37.42 18.68
N MET A 687 -11.61 37.25 19.35
CA MET A 687 -12.55 36.18 19.06
C MET A 687 -13.36 36.56 17.82
N ILE A 688 -13.14 35.83 16.74
CA ILE A 688 -13.81 36.00 15.46
C ILE A 688 -14.89 34.94 15.33
N ILE A 689 -16.15 35.35 15.42
CA ILE A 689 -17.30 34.47 15.27
C ILE A 689 -17.86 34.62 13.86
N ALA A 690 -17.76 33.56 13.07
CA ALA A 690 -18.34 33.50 11.74
C ALA A 690 -19.74 32.88 11.80
N ALA A 691 -20.74 33.57 11.27
CA ALA A 691 -22.13 33.12 11.31
C ALA A 691 -22.65 32.79 9.89
N ARG A 692 -21.97 31.87 9.20
CA ARG A 692 -22.31 31.47 7.82
C ARG A 692 -23.73 30.88 7.71
N ASN A 693 -24.05 29.92 8.58
CA ASN A 693 -25.32 29.16 8.54
C ASN A 693 -26.19 29.35 9.81
N HIS A 694 -25.64 29.93 10.87
CA HIS A 694 -26.23 29.91 12.22
C HIS A 694 -26.42 31.30 12.82
N GLY A 695 -26.97 32.25 12.05
CA GLY A 695 -27.25 33.61 12.52
C GLY A 695 -28.09 33.67 13.81
N SER A 696 -28.96 32.67 14.04
CA SER A 696 -29.77 32.53 15.26
C SER A 696 -28.99 32.04 16.48
N HIS A 697 -27.79 31.47 16.32
CA HIS A 697 -26.96 30.96 17.41
C HIS A 697 -25.86 31.93 17.85
N VAL A 698 -25.69 33.06 17.15
CA VAL A 698 -24.65 34.06 17.44
C VAL A 698 -24.71 34.55 18.89
N SER A 699 -25.89 34.97 19.37
CA SER A 699 -26.05 35.42 20.76
C SER A 699 -25.64 34.35 21.76
N GLN A 700 -26.06 33.10 21.51
CA GLN A 700 -25.73 31.97 22.38
C GLN A 700 -24.23 31.65 22.38
N SER A 701 -23.57 31.72 21.22
CA SER A 701 -22.12 31.55 21.13
C SER A 701 -21.37 32.66 21.86
N VAL A 702 -21.78 33.93 21.71
CA VAL A 702 -21.14 35.04 22.45
C VAL A 702 -21.34 34.91 23.96
N GLU A 703 -22.55 34.54 24.40
CA GLU A 703 -22.84 34.36 25.82
C GLU A 703 -22.08 33.18 26.42
N SER A 704 -21.85 32.10 25.66
CA SER A 704 -21.11 30.94 26.15
C SER A 704 -19.61 31.21 26.33
N ILE A 705 -19.02 32.09 25.51
CA ILE A 705 -17.59 32.42 25.59
C ILE A 705 -17.28 33.57 26.55
N ARG A 706 -18.23 34.47 26.80
CA ARG A 706 -18.02 35.70 27.58
C ARG A 706 -17.36 35.48 28.94
N PRO A 707 -17.68 34.42 29.72
CA PRO A 707 -17.03 34.18 31.01
C PRO A 707 -15.51 33.99 30.94
N TYR A 708 -14.97 33.65 29.77
CA TYR A 708 -13.55 33.34 29.58
C TYR A 708 -12.72 34.53 29.09
N LEU A 709 -13.35 35.61 28.63
CA LEU A 709 -12.67 36.74 28.00
C LEU A 709 -12.15 37.75 29.03
N ASP A 710 -10.94 38.28 28.80
CA ASP A 710 -10.43 39.47 29.49
C ASP A 710 -11.14 40.72 28.93
N SER A 711 -11.28 41.76 29.75
CA SER A 711 -11.67 43.11 29.34
C SER A 711 -10.89 43.69 28.15
N ARG A 712 -9.66 43.20 27.92
CA ARG A 712 -8.79 43.59 26.79
C ARG A 712 -9.02 42.78 25.51
N ASP A 713 -9.78 41.69 25.58
CA ASP A 713 -10.08 40.84 24.43
C ASP A 713 -11.18 41.46 23.57
N GLU A 714 -11.13 41.18 22.27
CA GLU A 714 -12.06 41.69 21.27
C GLU A 714 -13.05 40.59 20.87
N VAL A 715 -14.31 40.95 20.63
CA VAL A 715 -15.30 40.05 20.02
C VAL A 715 -15.73 40.66 18.70
N ILE A 716 -15.43 39.97 17.61
CA ILE A 716 -15.74 40.38 16.24
C ILE A 716 -16.67 39.33 15.65
N ILE A 717 -17.81 39.76 15.13
CA ILE A 717 -18.81 38.88 14.52
C ILE A 717 -18.91 39.26 13.06
N ALA A 718 -18.71 38.30 12.16
CA ALA A 718 -18.97 38.48 10.74
C ALA A 718 -20.14 37.61 10.30
N THR A 719 -21.10 38.21 9.60
CA THR A 719 -22.34 37.52 9.22
C THR A 719 -22.93 38.01 7.90
N ASN A 720 -23.59 37.10 7.18
CA ASN A 720 -24.45 37.38 6.03
C ASN A 720 -25.78 38.04 6.42
N GLY A 721 -26.17 37.94 7.69
CA GLY A 721 -27.46 38.39 8.23
C GLY A 721 -27.79 37.77 9.59
N GLY A 722 -28.91 38.11 10.21
CA GLY A 722 -29.27 37.54 11.52
C GLY A 722 -30.39 38.32 12.21
N GLY A 723 -30.73 37.92 13.44
CA GLY A 723 -31.68 38.66 14.27
C GLY A 723 -31.15 40.07 14.55
N GLU A 724 -31.75 41.09 13.96
CA GLU A 724 -31.23 42.47 14.05
C GLU A 724 -31.15 42.96 15.50
N ASP A 725 -32.11 42.56 16.34
CA ASP A 725 -32.14 42.90 17.77
C ASP A 725 -30.96 42.27 18.55
N ASP A 726 -30.61 41.03 18.22
CA ASP A 726 -29.50 40.28 18.82
C ASP A 726 -28.15 40.93 18.50
N LEU A 727 -27.92 41.22 17.21
CA LEU A 727 -26.69 41.87 16.75
C LEU A 727 -26.56 43.29 17.31
N ALA A 728 -27.66 44.05 17.38
CA ALA A 728 -27.66 45.39 17.97
C ALA A 728 -27.39 45.35 19.48
N ALA A 729 -27.88 44.33 20.20
CA ALA A 729 -27.58 44.13 21.61
C ALA A 729 -26.09 43.80 21.85
N LEU A 730 -25.46 43.08 20.91
CA LEU A 730 -24.03 42.75 20.96
C LEU A 730 -23.15 43.97 20.69
N GLU A 731 -23.51 44.82 19.71
CA GLU A 731 -22.82 46.09 19.44
C GLU A 731 -22.88 47.02 20.66
N LYS A 732 -24.05 47.14 21.32
CA LYS A 732 -24.21 47.94 22.55
C LYS A 732 -23.32 47.44 23.71
N ARG A 733 -22.91 46.17 23.68
CA ARG A 733 -22.05 45.54 24.68
C ARG A 733 -20.56 45.54 24.27
N GLY A 734 -20.20 46.30 23.23
CA GLY A 734 -18.81 46.51 22.81
C GLY A 734 -18.28 45.52 21.77
N GLY A 735 -19.12 44.61 21.24
CA GLY A 735 -18.74 43.75 20.13
C GLY A 735 -18.69 44.50 18.79
N ILE A 736 -17.82 44.07 17.89
CA ILE A 736 -17.73 44.59 16.52
C ILE A 736 -18.56 43.67 15.62
N VAL A 737 -19.60 44.19 14.96
CA VAL A 737 -20.42 43.41 14.02
C VAL A 737 -20.18 43.87 12.59
N LEU A 738 -19.76 42.93 11.74
CA LEU A 738 -19.50 43.13 10.32
C LEU A 738 -20.62 42.46 9.51
N ARG A 739 -21.43 43.29 8.86
CA ARG A 739 -22.55 42.86 8.01
C ARG A 739 -22.17 43.12 6.56
N ASP A 740 -22.09 42.07 5.77
CA ASP A 740 -21.80 42.10 4.33
C ASP A 740 -22.44 40.86 3.67
N ASP A 741 -22.56 40.85 2.34
CA ASP A 741 -22.91 39.65 1.58
C ASP A 741 -21.64 38.84 1.28
N PHE A 742 -21.34 37.88 2.14
CA PHE A 742 -20.21 36.95 1.97
C PHE A 742 -20.59 35.70 1.16
N GLY A 743 -21.88 35.50 0.83
CA GLY A 743 -22.35 34.26 0.22
C GLY A 743 -21.96 33.03 1.03
N SER A 744 -21.51 31.96 0.36
CA SER A 744 -20.98 30.74 1.00
C SER A 744 -19.51 30.85 1.44
N ASN A 745 -18.83 31.99 1.25
CA ASN A 745 -17.39 32.11 1.41
C ASN A 745 -16.95 32.42 2.86
N LEU A 746 -16.77 31.36 3.65
CA LEU A 746 -16.29 31.46 5.03
C LEU A 746 -14.89 32.07 5.11
N GLY A 747 -14.00 31.76 4.16
CA GLY A 747 -12.65 32.33 4.10
C GLY A 747 -12.68 33.87 4.02
N ARG A 748 -13.53 34.42 3.14
CA ARG A 748 -13.74 35.87 3.01
C ARG A 748 -14.30 36.49 4.28
N MET A 749 -15.30 35.84 4.88
CA MET A 749 -15.92 36.28 6.13
C MET A 749 -14.86 36.40 7.25
N ASN A 750 -14.03 35.36 7.40
CA ASN A 750 -12.95 35.32 8.37
C ASN A 750 -11.84 36.34 8.06
N ASN A 751 -11.46 36.51 6.80
CA ASN A 751 -10.45 37.50 6.38
C ASN A 751 -10.88 38.94 6.70
N VAL A 752 -12.14 39.29 6.41
CA VAL A 752 -12.69 40.62 6.69
C VAL A 752 -12.76 40.89 8.18
N ALA A 753 -13.14 39.90 8.99
CA ALA A 753 -13.12 39.99 10.44
C ALA A 753 -11.69 40.14 11.00
N ALA A 754 -10.76 39.31 10.53
CA ALA A 754 -9.36 39.36 10.94
C ALA A 754 -8.70 40.70 10.60
N ALA A 755 -9.09 41.36 9.51
CA ALA A 755 -8.59 42.68 9.13
C ALA A 755 -9.03 43.79 10.10
N ARG A 756 -10.07 43.57 10.91
CA ARG A 756 -10.53 44.52 11.94
C ARG A 756 -9.91 44.29 13.31
N ALA A 757 -9.38 43.10 13.56
CA ALA A 757 -8.78 42.74 14.83
C ALA A 757 -7.51 43.53 15.11
N THR A 758 -7.35 44.01 16.35
CA THR A 758 -6.11 44.66 16.83
C THR A 758 -5.33 43.81 17.83
N ALA A 759 -5.90 42.68 18.21
CA ALA A 759 -5.33 41.69 19.12
C ALA A 759 -4.10 40.97 18.52
N GLU A 760 -3.28 40.39 19.39
CA GLU A 760 -2.07 39.66 18.99
C GLU A 760 -2.38 38.24 18.50
N ILE A 761 -3.44 37.62 19.02
CA ILE A 761 -3.94 36.31 18.61
C ILE A 761 -5.34 36.46 18.02
N LEU A 762 -5.57 35.80 16.89
CA LEU A 762 -6.89 35.61 16.30
C LEU A 762 -7.39 34.22 16.68
N LEU A 763 -8.61 34.14 17.18
CA LEU A 763 -9.29 32.88 17.46
C LEU A 763 -10.59 32.85 16.66
N PHE A 764 -10.62 32.03 15.61
CA PHE A 764 -11.80 31.79 14.78
C PHE A 764 -12.68 30.75 15.45
N LEU A 765 -13.98 31.01 15.51
CA LEU A 765 -14.98 30.15 16.12
C LEU A 765 -16.26 30.15 15.27
N ASP A 766 -16.71 28.98 14.82
CA ASP A 766 -17.98 28.88 14.11
C ASP A 766 -19.17 29.09 15.05
N ALA A 767 -20.20 29.78 14.56
CA ALA A 767 -21.41 30.02 15.33
C ALA A 767 -22.13 28.69 15.62
N GLY A 768 -22.48 28.44 16.89
CA GLY A 768 -23.06 27.19 17.36
C GLY A 768 -22.12 26.32 18.20
N LEU A 769 -20.82 26.60 18.21
CA LEU A 769 -19.89 25.96 19.14
C LEU A 769 -20.01 26.55 20.54
N LYS A 770 -19.86 25.67 21.54
CA LYS A 770 -19.85 26.03 22.97
C LYS A 770 -18.63 25.42 23.65
N PRO A 771 -17.88 26.18 24.47
CA PRO A 771 -16.83 25.62 25.30
C PRO A 771 -17.36 24.53 26.25
N ALA A 772 -16.56 23.49 26.47
CA ALA A 772 -16.90 22.37 27.35
C ALA A 772 -16.00 22.28 28.61
N GLY A 773 -14.94 23.09 28.70
CA GLY A 773 -14.01 23.09 29.84
C GLY A 773 -13.56 24.51 30.19
N GLU A 774 -13.18 24.75 31.45
CA GLU A 774 -12.89 26.10 31.94
C GLU A 774 -11.58 26.68 31.39
N GLU A 775 -10.60 25.82 31.09
CA GLU A 775 -9.25 26.20 30.67
C GLU A 775 -9.06 26.23 29.15
N TRP A 776 -10.12 26.03 28.36
CA TRP A 776 -10.02 25.86 26.90
C TRP A 776 -9.33 27.07 26.23
N LEU A 777 -9.71 28.29 26.62
CA LEU A 777 -9.17 29.51 26.03
C LEU A 777 -7.72 29.72 26.46
N ARG A 778 -7.39 29.41 27.72
CA ARG A 778 -6.00 29.45 28.22
C ARG A 778 -5.12 28.52 27.41
N GLU A 779 -5.57 27.28 27.16
CA GLU A 779 -4.87 26.29 26.34
C GLU A 779 -4.67 26.78 24.90
N MET A 780 -5.71 27.30 24.24
CA MET A 780 -5.59 27.84 22.88
C MET A 780 -4.57 28.99 22.81
N ILE A 781 -4.57 29.88 23.81
CA ILE A 781 -3.64 31.02 23.91
C ILE A 781 -2.22 30.55 24.15
N SER A 782 -1.97 29.63 25.09
CA SER A 782 -0.62 29.16 25.41
C SER A 782 0.02 28.50 24.19
N GLN A 783 -0.71 27.63 23.49
CA GLN A 783 -0.22 26.99 22.28
C GLN A 783 0.02 28.01 21.15
N ALA A 784 -0.94 28.90 20.88
CA ALA A 784 -0.81 29.88 19.80
C ALA A 784 0.28 30.94 20.09
N SER A 785 0.70 31.09 21.34
CA SER A 785 1.78 32.01 21.73
C SER A 785 3.17 31.46 21.39
N ARG A 786 3.30 30.14 21.17
CA ARG A 786 4.59 29.50 20.88
C ARG A 786 5.12 29.86 19.50
N ARG A 787 6.39 30.23 19.40
CA ARG A 787 7.00 30.78 18.17
C ARG A 787 6.99 29.79 16.99
N ASP A 788 7.20 28.52 17.27
CA ASP A 788 7.25 27.38 16.35
C ASP A 788 5.85 26.92 15.88
N VAL A 789 4.80 27.22 16.64
CA VAL A 789 3.42 26.87 16.29
C VAL A 789 2.81 27.92 15.37
N GLY A 790 2.28 27.52 14.22
CA GLY A 790 1.58 28.39 13.28
C GLY A 790 0.07 28.41 13.46
N VAL A 791 -0.54 27.25 13.73
CA VAL A 791 -1.99 27.08 13.82
C VAL A 791 -2.32 26.10 14.95
N VAL A 792 -3.37 26.39 15.73
CA VAL A 792 -3.86 25.53 16.80
C VAL A 792 -5.33 25.20 16.57
N GLY A 793 -5.69 23.93 16.62
CA GLY A 793 -7.07 23.45 16.56
C GLY A 793 -7.50 22.76 17.86
N ALA A 794 -8.79 22.87 18.17
CA ALA A 794 -9.40 22.29 19.37
C ALA A 794 -10.06 20.92 19.09
N ARG A 795 -10.39 20.20 20.16
CA ARG A 795 -11.24 19.00 20.11
C ARG A 795 -12.71 19.38 20.12
N ILE A 796 -13.44 18.96 19.10
CA ILE A 796 -14.87 19.27 18.97
C ILE A 796 -15.69 17.99 19.03
N TRP A 797 -16.68 17.98 19.92
CA TRP A 797 -17.65 16.90 20.08
C TRP A 797 -18.99 17.26 19.44
N SER A 798 -19.66 16.28 18.88
CA SER A 798 -21.08 16.38 18.53
C SER A 798 -21.97 16.40 19.77
N THR A 799 -23.25 16.77 19.61
CA THR A 799 -24.24 16.69 20.69
C THR A 799 -24.48 15.25 21.19
N GLN A 800 -24.15 14.23 20.40
CA GLN A 800 -24.21 12.82 20.81
C GLN A 800 -22.94 12.33 21.54
N GLY A 801 -21.95 13.20 21.76
CA GLY A 801 -20.70 12.80 22.42
C GLY A 801 -19.75 12.00 21.53
N LEU A 802 -19.91 12.10 20.21
CA LEU A 802 -18.98 11.53 19.21
C LEU A 802 -17.99 12.59 18.73
N LEU A 803 -16.73 12.21 18.50
CA LEU A 803 -15.69 13.12 18.05
C LEU A 803 -16.00 13.63 16.63
N ALA A 804 -16.15 14.96 16.50
CA ALA A 804 -16.46 15.64 15.25
C ALA A 804 -15.22 16.27 14.60
N GLN A 805 -14.30 16.84 15.39
CA GLN A 805 -13.02 17.37 14.91
C GLN A 805 -11.86 16.88 15.77
N GLY A 806 -10.98 16.10 15.15
CA GLY A 806 -9.73 15.56 15.69
C GLY A 806 -8.49 16.01 14.91
N GLY A 807 -8.59 17.07 14.11
CA GLY A 807 -7.56 17.40 13.12
C GLY A 807 -7.66 16.52 11.87
N PHE A 808 -7.01 16.95 10.80
CA PHE A 808 -7.13 16.37 9.47
C PHE A 808 -5.99 15.41 9.13
N ILE A 809 -6.35 14.35 8.42
CA ILE A 809 -5.46 13.39 7.75
C ILE A 809 -5.59 13.63 6.24
N LEU A 810 -4.47 13.88 5.56
CA LEU A 810 -4.46 14.07 4.11
C LEU A 810 -4.69 12.75 3.36
N GLY A 811 -5.33 12.82 2.20
CA GLY A 811 -5.65 11.68 1.34
C GLY A 811 -6.79 10.79 1.85
N LEU A 812 -7.13 10.85 3.14
CA LEU A 812 -8.22 10.06 3.73
C LEU A 812 -9.56 10.38 3.06
N GLY A 813 -10.24 9.36 2.55
CA GLY A 813 -11.47 9.52 1.78
C GLY A 813 -11.28 10.17 0.40
N GLY A 814 -10.05 10.39 -0.04
CA GLY A 814 -9.69 10.90 -1.37
C GLY A 814 -9.08 12.31 -1.41
N ILE A 815 -9.28 13.14 -0.37
CA ILE A 815 -8.63 14.46 -0.23
C ILE A 815 -8.21 14.68 1.22
N VAL A 816 -9.16 14.66 2.14
CA VAL A 816 -8.92 14.92 3.56
C VAL A 816 -10.04 14.33 4.40
N GLY A 817 -9.71 13.80 5.57
CA GLY A 817 -10.69 13.31 6.54
C GLY A 817 -10.27 13.61 7.98
N VAL A 818 -11.20 13.44 8.92
CA VAL A 818 -10.97 13.77 10.34
C VAL A 818 -10.41 12.56 11.10
N ALA A 819 -9.29 12.77 11.79
CA ALA A 819 -8.68 11.75 12.64
C ALA A 819 -9.63 11.37 13.79
N HIS A 820 -9.82 10.06 13.96
CA HIS A 820 -10.72 9.44 14.94
C HIS A 820 -12.19 9.89 14.87
N ALA A 821 -12.66 10.37 13.72
CA ALA A 821 -14.06 10.77 13.58
C ALA A 821 -15.03 9.67 14.03
N GLY A 822 -16.03 10.04 14.83
CA GLY A 822 -17.09 9.13 15.27
C GLY A 822 -16.78 8.28 16.51
N ILE A 823 -15.56 8.32 17.07
CA ILE A 823 -15.30 7.63 18.35
C ILE A 823 -16.05 8.33 19.51
N PRO A 824 -16.54 7.59 20.50
CA PRO A 824 -17.18 8.19 21.67
C PRO A 824 -16.15 8.81 22.63
N ARG A 825 -16.60 9.73 23.49
CA ARG A 825 -15.81 10.27 24.61
C ARG A 825 -15.18 9.16 25.46
N GLY A 826 -13.93 9.36 25.89
CA GLY A 826 -13.18 8.38 26.69
C GLY A 826 -12.64 7.18 25.90
N HIS A 827 -12.83 7.13 24.58
CA HIS A 827 -12.22 6.11 23.74
C HIS A 827 -10.79 6.54 23.36
N ALA A 828 -9.79 5.72 23.67
CA ALA A 828 -8.37 6.07 23.47
C ALA A 828 -7.98 6.36 22.02
N GLY A 829 -8.68 5.77 21.05
CA GLY A 829 -8.32 5.85 19.65
C GLY A 829 -7.04 5.04 19.37
N PHE A 830 -6.41 5.29 18.23
CA PHE A 830 -5.19 4.61 17.83
C PHE A 830 -4.03 5.00 18.75
N PHE A 831 -3.53 4.05 19.54
CA PHE A 831 -2.41 4.25 20.48
C PHE A 831 -2.53 5.54 21.32
N ASN A 832 -3.69 5.71 21.98
CA ASN A 832 -4.04 6.83 22.86
C ASN A 832 -4.08 8.23 22.19
N ARG A 833 -3.89 8.32 20.87
CA ARG A 833 -3.76 9.61 20.18
C ARG A 833 -4.98 10.52 20.34
N SER A 834 -6.17 10.02 20.65
CA SER A 834 -7.33 10.88 20.91
C SER A 834 -7.22 11.73 22.19
N PHE A 835 -6.34 11.33 23.12
CA PHE A 835 -6.09 12.00 24.40
C PHE A 835 -4.85 12.88 24.39
N LEU A 836 -4.04 12.80 23.33
CA LEU A 836 -2.73 13.43 23.25
C LEU A 836 -2.70 14.58 22.25
N GLN A 837 -2.07 15.66 22.69
CA GLN A 837 -1.65 16.74 21.79
C GLN A 837 -0.73 16.17 20.70
N ARG A 838 -0.88 16.65 19.47
CA ARG A 838 -0.06 16.18 18.34
C ARG A 838 0.07 17.24 17.26
N ASN A 839 1.10 17.07 16.43
CA ASN A 839 1.10 17.67 15.12
C ASN A 839 0.13 16.91 14.20
N CYS A 840 -0.54 17.65 13.33
CA CYS A 840 -1.38 17.13 12.26
C CYS A 840 -1.16 17.98 11.00
N ALA A 841 -1.59 17.50 9.84
CA ALA A 841 -1.38 18.23 8.60
C ALA A 841 -2.20 19.52 8.54
N ALA A 842 -3.42 19.48 9.08
CA ALA A 842 -4.32 20.61 9.15
C ALA A 842 -5.36 20.46 10.29
N VAL A 843 -6.00 21.56 10.66
CA VAL A 843 -7.11 21.62 11.61
C VAL A 843 -8.27 22.42 11.03
N SER A 844 -9.49 22.15 11.50
CA SER A 844 -10.69 22.84 11.04
C SER A 844 -10.73 24.30 11.50
N SER A 845 -11.25 25.18 10.63
CA SER A 845 -11.58 26.56 11.00
C SER A 845 -12.78 26.70 11.93
N ASP A 846 -13.47 25.60 12.26
CA ASP A 846 -14.54 25.56 13.28
C ASP A 846 -14.05 26.14 14.62
N CYS A 847 -12.83 25.82 15.03
CA CYS A 847 -12.15 26.44 16.17
C CYS A 847 -10.64 26.45 15.93
N LEU A 848 -10.11 27.62 15.55
CA LEU A 848 -8.72 27.79 15.10
C LEU A 848 -8.09 29.02 15.73
N ALA A 849 -6.94 28.86 16.39
CA ALA A 849 -6.15 29.98 16.90
C ALA A 849 -4.83 30.15 16.13
N VAL A 850 -4.45 31.42 15.90
CA VAL A 850 -3.24 31.80 15.17
C VAL A 850 -2.77 33.18 15.58
N ARG A 851 -1.45 33.42 15.62
CA ARG A 851 -0.93 34.79 15.80
C ARG A 851 -1.36 35.66 14.64
N ALA A 852 -1.86 36.86 14.94
CA ALA A 852 -2.31 37.80 13.91
C ALA A 852 -1.20 38.14 12.89
N LYS A 853 0.06 38.15 13.34
CA LYS A 853 1.21 38.30 12.43
C LYS A 853 1.33 37.13 11.45
N VAL A 854 1.25 35.89 11.91
CA VAL A 854 1.35 34.69 11.07
C VAL A 854 0.21 34.66 10.05
N PHE A 855 -1.02 34.96 10.48
CA PHE A 855 -2.17 35.04 9.59
C PHE A 855 -1.95 36.04 8.44
N ARG A 856 -1.42 37.24 8.75
CA ARG A 856 -1.07 38.25 7.74
C ARG A 856 0.10 37.83 6.85
N ASP A 857 1.16 37.26 7.42
CA ASP A 857 2.35 36.81 6.68
C ASP A 857 2.05 35.66 5.69
N LEU A 858 1.01 34.88 5.98
CA LEU A 858 0.50 33.83 5.09
C LEU A 858 -0.49 34.37 4.06
N GLY A 859 -1.06 35.57 4.26
CA GLY A 859 -2.02 36.19 3.37
C GLY A 859 -3.49 35.84 3.66
N GLY A 860 -3.80 35.39 4.87
CA GLY A 860 -5.16 34.96 5.27
C GLY A 860 -5.63 33.69 4.57
N PHE A 861 -6.93 33.40 4.66
CA PHE A 861 -7.57 32.30 3.96
C PHE A 861 -7.63 32.57 2.44
N GLU A 862 -7.40 31.55 1.60
CA GLU A 862 -7.52 31.69 0.15
C GLU A 862 -9.00 31.81 -0.24
N GLU A 863 -9.48 33.04 -0.42
CA GLU A 863 -10.91 33.30 -0.67
C GLU A 863 -11.28 33.39 -2.15
N LYS A 864 -10.29 33.49 -3.05
CA LYS A 864 -10.54 33.74 -4.48
C LYS A 864 -10.68 32.44 -5.26
N LYS A 865 -9.87 31.44 -4.90
CA LYS A 865 -9.89 30.12 -5.54
C LYS A 865 -10.68 29.07 -4.75
N LEU A 866 -10.80 29.23 -3.44
CA LEU A 866 -11.58 28.35 -2.57
C LEU A 866 -12.80 29.10 -2.03
N VAL A 867 -13.96 28.86 -2.64
CA VAL A 867 -15.18 29.62 -2.32
C VAL A 867 -15.99 28.94 -1.23
N GLU A 868 -16.03 27.61 -1.18
CA GLU A 868 -16.95 26.88 -0.31
C GLU A 868 -16.26 26.00 0.74
N ASN A 869 -15.13 25.38 0.37
CA ASN A 869 -14.47 24.34 1.13
C ASN A 869 -12.93 24.51 1.16
N PHE A 870 -12.28 23.82 2.10
CA PHE A 870 -10.83 23.61 2.18
C PHE A 870 -9.97 24.87 2.43
N GLN A 871 -10.55 26.01 2.79
CA GLN A 871 -9.76 27.22 3.09
C GLN A 871 -8.82 27.00 4.28
N ASP A 872 -9.27 26.25 5.29
CA ASP A 872 -8.51 25.86 6.47
C ASP A 872 -7.40 24.86 6.16
N LEU A 873 -7.68 23.86 5.31
CA LEU A 873 -6.69 22.93 4.79
C LEU A 873 -5.55 23.68 4.08
N ASP A 874 -5.88 24.53 3.09
CA ASP A 874 -4.88 25.31 2.36
C ASP A 874 -4.07 26.25 3.28
N PHE A 875 -4.74 26.90 4.24
CA PHE A 875 -4.06 27.79 5.20
C PHE A 875 -3.08 27.03 6.10
N CYS A 876 -3.47 25.87 6.61
CA CYS A 876 -2.60 25.01 7.42
C CYS A 876 -1.40 24.49 6.63
N LEU A 877 -1.62 24.03 5.38
CA LEU A 877 -0.53 23.56 4.52
C LEU A 877 0.45 24.69 4.17
N ARG A 878 -0.03 25.93 3.93
CA ARG A 878 0.84 27.10 3.79
C ARG A 878 1.63 27.44 5.04
N ALA A 879 1.04 27.27 6.23
CA ALA A 879 1.77 27.46 7.48
C ALA A 879 2.90 26.43 7.61
N TRP A 880 2.61 25.17 7.26
CA TRP A 880 3.58 24.10 7.28
C TRP A 880 4.73 24.29 6.29
N ASP A 881 4.46 24.74 5.06
CA ASP A 881 5.52 25.09 4.09
C ASP A 881 6.44 26.23 4.56
N ARG A 882 6.01 27.03 5.55
CA ARG A 882 6.85 28.04 6.22
C ARG A 882 7.62 27.49 7.43
N GLY A 883 7.59 26.18 7.65
CA GLY A 883 8.22 25.51 8.78
C GLY A 883 7.49 25.72 10.11
N LEU A 884 6.23 26.17 10.09
CA LEU A 884 5.42 26.32 11.30
C LEU A 884 4.63 25.05 11.56
N GLN A 885 4.49 24.70 12.84
CA GLN A 885 3.73 23.54 13.25
C GLN A 885 2.23 23.81 13.26
N VAL A 886 1.44 22.82 12.85
CA VAL A 886 -0.01 22.80 13.09
C VAL A 886 -0.27 21.83 14.24
N VAL A 887 -0.88 22.32 15.31
CA VAL A 887 -1.09 21.58 16.56
C VAL A 887 -2.56 21.36 16.78
N TRP A 888 -2.95 20.11 17.03
CA TRP A 888 -4.26 19.80 17.58
C TRP A 888 -4.12 19.47 19.06
N THR A 889 -4.92 20.13 19.91
CA THR A 889 -4.92 19.89 21.35
C THR A 889 -6.26 19.30 21.82
N PRO A 890 -6.25 18.15 22.52
CA PRO A 890 -7.45 17.58 23.14
C PRO A 890 -7.87 18.35 24.40
N TYR A 891 -7.03 19.26 24.90
CA TYR A 891 -7.25 19.95 26.17
C TYR A 891 -8.01 21.28 26.04
N ALA A 892 -8.32 21.68 24.81
CA ALA A 892 -9.34 22.68 24.50
C ALA A 892 -10.56 21.96 23.89
N GLU A 893 -11.67 21.92 24.63
CA GLU A 893 -12.84 21.16 24.23
C GLU A 893 -14.05 22.04 23.94
N LEU A 894 -14.74 21.74 22.84
CA LEU A 894 -16.00 22.37 22.47
C LEU A 894 -17.05 21.32 22.09
N VAL A 895 -18.32 21.72 22.15
CA VAL A 895 -19.47 20.94 21.68
C VAL A 895 -20.19 21.74 20.60
N ALA A 896 -20.42 21.12 19.45
CA ALA A 896 -21.22 21.69 18.38
C ALA A 896 -22.72 21.61 18.71
N SER A 897 -23.48 22.67 18.42
CA SER A 897 -24.92 22.70 18.62
C SER A 897 -25.69 21.81 17.65
N GLU A 898 -25.10 21.50 16.51
CA GLU A 898 -25.63 20.59 15.50
C GLU A 898 -24.67 19.45 15.25
N SER A 899 -25.22 18.30 14.86
CA SER A 899 -24.43 17.10 14.58
C SER A 899 -24.28 16.92 13.09
N GLY A 900 -23.04 17.02 12.60
CA GLY A 900 -22.66 16.72 11.23
C GLY A 900 -21.48 15.77 11.20
N VAL A 901 -21.45 14.90 10.21
CA VAL A 901 -20.24 14.14 9.85
C VAL A 901 -19.53 14.94 8.77
N PHE A 902 -18.26 15.28 9.00
CA PHE A 902 -17.44 15.89 7.97
C PHE A 902 -17.16 14.88 6.87
N LEU A 903 -17.60 15.18 5.64
CA LEU A 903 -17.25 14.45 4.44
C LEU A 903 -16.71 15.45 3.42
N ALA A 904 -15.43 15.32 3.07
CA ALA A 904 -14.80 16.19 2.10
C ALA A 904 -15.45 15.99 0.71
N PRO A 905 -15.84 17.07 0.00
CA PRO A 905 -16.33 16.95 -1.36
C PRO A 905 -15.22 16.46 -2.30
N LEU A 906 -15.50 15.43 -3.09
CA LEU A 906 -14.53 14.80 -4.00
C LEU A 906 -14.52 15.42 -5.40
N SER A 907 -15.36 16.40 -5.70
CA SER A 907 -15.42 17.02 -7.02
C SER A 907 -15.86 18.47 -6.91
N GLY A 908 -15.54 19.25 -7.94
CA GLY A 908 -15.85 20.68 -8.02
C GLY A 908 -14.61 21.55 -7.92
N PRO A 909 -14.74 22.87 -8.18
CA PRO A 909 -13.61 23.77 -8.38
C PRO A 909 -12.62 23.80 -7.20
N ASP A 910 -13.14 23.81 -5.97
CA ASP A 910 -12.32 23.83 -4.76
C ASP A 910 -11.51 22.53 -4.59
N ALA A 911 -12.13 21.38 -4.88
CA ALA A 911 -11.49 20.06 -4.80
C ALA A 911 -10.40 19.92 -5.88
N ASP A 912 -10.68 20.38 -7.10
CA ASP A 912 -9.74 20.35 -8.22
C ASP A 912 -8.52 21.23 -7.92
N TYR A 913 -8.74 22.43 -7.36
CA TYR A 913 -7.66 23.31 -6.93
C TYR A 913 -6.79 22.70 -5.84
N ILE A 914 -7.38 22.06 -4.81
CA ILE A 914 -6.60 21.40 -3.74
C ILE A 914 -5.78 20.24 -4.31
N ARG A 915 -6.36 19.42 -5.19
CA ARG A 915 -5.63 18.33 -5.84
C ARG A 915 -4.47 18.83 -6.69
N GLU A 916 -4.69 19.88 -7.49
CA GLU A 916 -3.64 20.44 -8.33
C GLU A 916 -2.53 21.08 -7.50
N ARG A 917 -2.89 21.89 -6.50
CA ARG A 917 -1.92 22.64 -5.69
C ARG A 917 -1.16 21.74 -4.72
N TRP A 918 -1.81 20.76 -4.12
CA TRP A 918 -1.29 19.97 -3.01
C TRP A 918 -1.12 18.47 -3.34
N ALA A 919 -1.09 18.10 -4.63
CA ALA A 919 -1.00 16.71 -5.11
C ALA A 919 0.01 15.84 -4.34
N VAL A 920 1.23 16.35 -4.14
CA VAL A 920 2.32 15.65 -3.45
C VAL A 920 1.95 15.40 -1.98
N ARG A 921 1.55 16.45 -1.26
CA ARG A 921 1.18 16.39 0.17
C ARG A 921 0.00 15.45 0.42
N LEU A 922 -0.97 15.40 -0.50
CA LEU A 922 -2.16 14.55 -0.35
C LEU A 922 -1.81 13.05 -0.31
N ASN A 923 -0.68 12.64 -0.90
CA ASN A 923 -0.22 11.25 -0.87
C ASN A 923 0.75 10.96 0.29
N GLU A 924 1.31 12.00 0.91
CA GLU A 924 2.41 11.92 1.88
C GLU A 924 2.09 12.72 3.16
N ASP A 925 1.11 12.23 3.95
CA ASP A 925 0.90 12.75 5.31
C ASP A 925 1.89 12.10 6.29
N PRO A 926 2.91 12.82 6.81
CA PRO A 926 3.89 12.28 7.74
C PRO A 926 3.26 11.90 9.10
N PHE A 927 2.09 12.45 9.42
CA PHE A 927 1.40 12.19 10.66
C PHE A 927 0.49 10.95 10.60
N TYR A 928 0.41 10.32 9.43
CA TYR A 928 -0.40 9.14 9.17
C TYR A 928 0.38 8.05 8.42
N SER A 929 0.68 6.94 9.11
CA SER A 929 1.56 5.90 8.60
C SER A 929 1.13 5.39 7.22
N PRO A 930 2.08 5.11 6.30
CA PRO A 930 1.79 4.44 5.03
C PRO A 930 1.26 3.01 5.21
N ASN A 931 1.39 2.41 6.40
CA ASN A 931 0.81 1.11 6.73
C ASN A 931 -0.70 1.19 7.09
N LEU A 932 -1.28 2.40 7.14
CA LEU A 932 -2.67 2.64 7.47
C LEU A 932 -3.50 3.08 6.26
N SER A 933 -4.73 2.57 6.19
CA SER A 933 -5.66 2.77 5.07
C SER A 933 -6.18 4.20 4.97
N LEU A 934 -6.22 4.72 3.74
CA LEU A 934 -6.88 6.00 3.42
C LEU A 934 -8.35 5.81 2.97
N ALA A 935 -8.86 4.57 2.95
CA ALA A 935 -10.25 4.28 2.57
C ALA A 935 -11.22 4.45 3.76
N LEU A 936 -12.46 4.83 3.45
CA LEU A 936 -13.56 4.90 4.41
C LEU A 936 -14.69 3.94 3.99
N PRO A 937 -15.27 3.15 4.92
CA PRO A 937 -14.85 2.95 6.32
C PRO A 937 -13.52 2.18 6.39
N GLY A 938 -12.69 2.45 7.40
CA GLY A 938 -11.34 1.84 7.49
C GLY A 938 -10.26 2.69 8.17
N LEU A 939 -10.63 3.83 8.76
CA LEU A 939 -9.72 4.71 9.46
C LEU A 939 -8.91 3.97 10.55
N PHE A 940 -7.59 4.04 10.46
CA PHE A 940 -6.61 3.32 11.30
C PHE A 940 -6.61 1.78 11.14
N GLY A 941 -7.27 1.25 10.10
CA GLY A 941 -7.08 -0.13 9.64
C GLY A 941 -5.86 -0.28 8.73
N LEU A 942 -5.50 -1.53 8.42
CA LEU A 942 -4.35 -1.85 7.55
C LEU A 942 -4.55 -1.29 6.14
N ALA A 943 -3.53 -0.60 5.63
CA ALA A 943 -3.38 -0.42 4.19
C ALA A 943 -2.98 -1.77 3.60
N PHE A 944 -3.82 -2.30 2.72
CA PHE A 944 -3.59 -3.58 2.06
C PHE A 944 -3.66 -3.36 0.54
N PRO A 945 -2.51 -3.18 -0.13
CA PRO A 945 -1.15 -3.27 0.39
C PRO A 945 -0.71 -2.00 1.13
N PRO A 946 0.42 -2.04 1.85
CA PRO A 946 1.04 -0.84 2.41
C PRO A 946 1.33 0.21 1.34
N ARG A 947 1.05 1.49 1.64
CA ARG A 947 1.18 2.58 0.67
C ARG A 947 2.64 2.88 0.26
N TRP A 948 3.62 2.49 1.08
CA TRP A 948 5.04 2.68 0.76
C TRP A 948 5.54 1.78 -0.39
N LEU A 949 4.75 0.79 -0.83
CA LEU A 949 5.08 -0.03 -2.01
C LEU A 949 4.88 0.75 -3.33
N HIS A 950 3.97 1.72 -3.35
CA HIS A 950 3.72 2.57 -4.51
C HIS A 950 4.66 3.77 -4.60
N ALA A 951 5.31 4.15 -3.49
CA ALA A 951 6.26 5.26 -3.44
C ALA A 951 7.63 4.93 -4.06
N ARG A 952 7.88 3.66 -4.44
CA ARG A 952 9.12 3.20 -5.07
C ARG A 952 8.99 2.98 -6.59
N GLY A 953 8.22 3.84 -7.26
CA GLY A 953 8.16 3.91 -8.73
C GLY A 953 9.32 4.67 -9.32
#